data_AF-A0A6A4VEE2-F1
#
_entry.id   AF-A0A6A4VEE2-F1
#
_cell.length_a   1.000
_cell.length_b   1.000
_cell.length_c   1.000
_cell.angle_alpha   90.00
_cell.angle_beta   90.00
_cell.angle_gamma   90.00
#
_symmetry.space_group_name_H-M   'P 1'
#
loop_
_entity.id
_entity.type
_entity.pdbx_description
1 polymer ?
#
loop_
_entity_poly.entity_id
_entity_poly.type
_entity_poly.pdbx_seq_one_letter_code
_entity_poly.pdbx_strand_id
1 'polypeptide(L)'
;MACFCFKLVPVMDNHKEDQDMADNSSDSDSSMEDDTQQEEITTLMKEVQESPYKYDSHVRLIELLRSSDSRQMLTESRETMNKYFPLSPTLWLSWIRDEQQWAETDEERQRVLALCDRAVAEYVSVDLWLEYCQLAIGGLAAADGPARVRAVFERALTAVGLHVTKGALIWEAYREFENALYSTRAGGEAAAEARGRVTALFRRQLRQPLVGLELCWAEFEAWLAADGAAPDANDKRNYEKALERLETLQPLEEALTEEAEGGGTVAAYQQYVRHELTDGTPARVQLVFERAVLDNCLSLELWQAYTRYLDFELRPAGDVTLAVHERAVRNLPWSAELWESYIRAAERAQLPLERLEDLVSRALVSGLQTPADVLLVWLAWIDLYRRRLSSDGRKGAELMVSMREQFNKACEHLAQAFGMDGDPECVLLQYWASLEAANGCLGEATALWEDILSQGHDKSARMWLQFLRLVQLVRSVRQRGSEDGEEDEEEPRPAPAQRTAADPAMPPPPPGFKKPAPPAADGKPAPPPGFKPPPPPPGYKPKEPAREAPPKAGEEGGSTGDVERDSRTVFLSNLDFNISADRLRQHWQSTGEIADLRVVKDYKGRSKGFAYLEFTNIAAAEAALKQDHSPIDGRPCFVSRLWSGGERPKAFKYNTGMERNKLFIKGLSLKTTADTLRTKFSEFGPLKDVRLVTLRNGYPKGIAYVEFEDEAAAQRAVEQTDQTQLEGSTILVAISDPSKARGGAGAPTGAGGAGGAGRPPPRPAAGRGAPARGRRQQTAFVPRALQKRPDQAASGEPAAPPKSNAEFRNLLLAKKD
;
A
#
# COMPACT_ATOMS: atom_id res chain seq x y z
N MET A 1 -27.06 9.21 -8.04
CA MET A 1 -28.36 9.66 -8.57
C MET A 1 -28.23 11.13 -8.97
N ALA A 2 -28.16 11.42 -10.27
CA ALA A 2 -28.38 12.71 -10.93
C ALA A 2 -28.38 12.43 -12.45
N CYS A 3 -29.55 12.09 -12.98
CA CYS A 3 -29.76 11.90 -14.42
C CYS A 3 -29.75 13.27 -15.11
N PHE A 4 -28.81 13.48 -16.04
CA PHE A 4 -28.98 14.48 -17.09
C PHE A 4 -29.61 13.79 -18.30
N CYS A 5 -30.89 14.06 -18.51
CA CYS A 5 -31.64 13.62 -19.69
C CYS A 5 -31.17 14.38 -20.93
N PHE A 6 -30.80 13.64 -21.98
CA PHE A 6 -30.66 14.18 -23.33
C PHE A 6 -32.03 14.65 -23.85
N LYS A 7 -32.11 15.90 -24.28
CA LYS A 7 -33.17 16.38 -25.18
C LYS A 7 -32.59 16.44 -26.59
N LEU A 8 -33.14 15.61 -27.47
CA LEU A 8 -33.00 15.71 -28.92
C LEU A 8 -33.55 17.06 -29.40
N VAL A 9 -32.79 17.77 -30.22
CA VAL A 9 -33.27 18.90 -31.03
C VAL A 9 -33.50 18.38 -32.46
N PRO A 10 -34.67 18.63 -33.09
CA PRO A 10 -34.92 18.21 -34.45
C PRO A 10 -34.32 19.18 -35.46
N VAL A 11 -33.67 18.65 -36.50
CA VAL A 11 -33.22 19.42 -37.67
C VAL A 11 -34.45 19.75 -38.52
N MET A 12 -34.67 21.04 -38.76
CA MET A 12 -35.73 21.55 -39.65
C MET A 12 -35.24 21.58 -41.10
N ASP A 13 -36.02 20.96 -41.99
CA ASP A 13 -35.98 21.09 -43.44
C ASP A 13 -35.97 22.56 -43.88
N ASN A 14 -35.17 22.88 -44.91
CA ASN A 14 -35.40 24.07 -45.71
C ASN A 14 -35.06 23.85 -47.20
N HIS A 15 -36.14 23.81 -47.98
CA HIS A 15 -36.37 24.26 -49.36
C HIS A 15 -35.22 24.28 -50.40
N LYS A 16 -35.48 23.51 -51.48
CA LYS A 16 -34.92 23.64 -52.83
C LYS A 16 -35.36 24.94 -53.50
N GLU A 17 -34.40 25.65 -54.09
CA GLU A 17 -34.59 26.43 -55.32
C GLU A 17 -33.43 26.08 -56.28
N ASP A 18 -33.79 25.64 -57.48
CA ASP A 18 -32.89 25.23 -58.57
C ASP A 18 -32.31 26.46 -59.29
N GLN A 19 -31.00 26.46 -59.60
CA GLN A 19 -30.47 27.06 -60.84
C GLN A 19 -29.03 26.58 -61.16
N ASP A 20 -28.94 25.86 -62.28
CA ASP A 20 -27.90 25.81 -63.32
C ASP A 20 -26.47 25.26 -63.05
N MET A 21 -26.29 24.01 -63.51
CA MET A 21 -25.27 23.54 -64.47
C MET A 21 -23.80 23.97 -64.30
N ALA A 22 -22.95 23.04 -63.84
CA ALA A 22 -21.76 22.59 -64.56
C ALA A 22 -21.21 21.28 -63.97
N ASP A 23 -21.03 20.29 -64.83
CA ASP A 23 -20.41 18.99 -64.55
C ASP A 23 -19.04 19.12 -63.88
N ASN A 24 -18.84 18.41 -62.76
CA ASN A 24 -17.58 17.77 -62.46
C ASN A 24 -17.85 16.44 -61.72
N SER A 25 -18.04 15.37 -62.48
CA SER A 25 -18.20 14.02 -61.96
C SER A 25 -16.85 13.49 -61.45
N SER A 26 -16.54 13.73 -60.17
CA SER A 26 -15.43 13.05 -59.48
C SER A 26 -15.58 12.98 -57.94
N ASP A 27 -16.79 13.14 -57.37
CA ASP A 27 -16.99 13.17 -55.91
C ASP A 27 -17.93 12.07 -55.34
N SER A 28 -18.43 11.13 -56.14
CA SER A 28 -19.41 10.13 -55.65
C SER A 28 -18.83 8.97 -54.82
N ASP A 29 -17.52 8.73 -54.82
CA ASP A 29 -16.92 7.63 -54.04
C ASP A 29 -16.61 8.06 -52.59
N SER A 30 -16.28 9.34 -52.37
CA SER A 30 -15.97 9.88 -51.03
C SER A 30 -17.20 9.97 -50.13
N SER A 31 -18.39 10.24 -50.69
CA SER A 31 -19.62 10.39 -49.89
C SER A 31 -20.13 9.06 -49.36
N MET A 32 -19.95 7.97 -50.11
CA MET A 32 -20.37 6.62 -49.68
C MET A 32 -19.50 6.10 -48.53
N GLU A 33 -18.19 6.38 -48.57
CA GLU A 33 -17.27 6.00 -47.49
C GLU A 33 -17.57 6.77 -46.19
N ASP A 34 -17.85 8.08 -46.26
CA ASP A 34 -18.21 8.89 -45.09
C ASP A 34 -19.57 8.47 -44.48
N ASP A 35 -20.57 8.18 -45.32
CA ASP A 35 -21.88 7.70 -44.86
C ASP A 35 -21.77 6.35 -44.13
N THR A 36 -20.97 5.42 -44.67
CA THR A 36 -20.76 4.10 -44.02
C THR A 36 -19.98 4.20 -42.71
N GLN A 37 -19.00 5.11 -42.61
CA GLN A 37 -18.30 5.38 -41.35
C GLN A 37 -19.22 5.98 -40.29
N GLN A 38 -20.10 6.91 -40.68
CA GLN A 38 -21.05 7.52 -39.75
C GLN A 38 -22.08 6.49 -39.24
N GLU A 39 -22.55 5.58 -40.09
CA GLU A 39 -23.40 4.45 -39.68
C GLU A 39 -22.67 3.50 -38.69
N GLU A 40 -21.40 3.19 -38.93
CA GLU A 40 -20.58 2.38 -38.01
C GLU A 40 -20.42 3.07 -36.66
N ILE A 41 -20.14 4.38 -36.63
CA ILE A 41 -20.05 5.18 -35.40
C ILE A 41 -21.35 5.11 -34.60
N THR A 42 -22.50 5.33 -35.24
CA THR A 42 -23.80 5.28 -34.53
C THR A 42 -24.10 3.89 -33.96
N THR A 43 -23.74 2.84 -34.69
CA THR A 43 -23.89 1.45 -34.26
C THR A 43 -23.00 1.16 -33.04
N LEU A 44 -21.73 1.56 -33.08
CA LEU A 44 -20.78 1.37 -31.99
C LEU A 44 -21.13 2.20 -30.75
N MET A 45 -21.62 3.42 -30.91
CA MET A 45 -22.10 4.24 -29.80
C MET A 45 -23.25 3.54 -29.06
N LYS A 46 -24.19 2.96 -29.79
CA LYS A 46 -25.28 2.18 -29.22
C LYS A 46 -24.77 0.92 -28.53
N GLU A 47 -23.85 0.20 -29.17
CA GLU A 47 -23.25 -1.01 -28.59
C GLU A 47 -22.52 -0.72 -27.28
N VAL A 48 -21.72 0.35 -27.22
CA VAL A 48 -21.02 0.79 -26.01
C VAL A 48 -22.00 1.19 -24.91
N GLN A 49 -23.13 1.79 -25.26
CA GLN A 49 -24.17 2.15 -24.29
C GLN A 49 -24.88 0.92 -23.72
N GLU A 50 -25.18 -0.09 -24.55
CA GLU A 50 -25.84 -1.32 -24.13
C GLU A 50 -24.88 -2.30 -23.43
N SER A 51 -23.62 -2.33 -23.84
CA SER A 51 -22.58 -3.23 -23.35
C SER A 51 -21.27 -2.48 -23.07
N PRO A 52 -21.18 -1.73 -21.95
CA PRO A 52 -20.02 -0.87 -21.66
C PRO A 52 -18.70 -1.61 -21.46
N TYR A 53 -18.73 -2.92 -21.22
CA TYR A 53 -17.56 -3.77 -20.95
C TYR A 53 -16.95 -4.40 -22.22
N LYS A 54 -17.35 -3.99 -23.43
CA LYS A 54 -16.73 -4.44 -24.68
C LYS A 54 -15.55 -3.54 -25.07
N TYR A 55 -14.33 -3.95 -24.71
CA TYR A 55 -13.10 -3.17 -24.95
C TYR A 55 -12.89 -2.81 -26.43
N ASP A 56 -13.01 -3.78 -27.35
CA ASP A 56 -12.75 -3.56 -28.77
C ASP A 56 -13.72 -2.55 -29.41
N SER A 57 -14.99 -2.56 -28.98
CA SER A 57 -15.98 -1.58 -29.46
C SER A 57 -15.61 -0.15 -29.08
N HIS A 58 -15.06 0.07 -27.87
CA HIS A 58 -14.56 1.40 -27.46
C HIS A 58 -13.36 1.83 -28.30
N VAL A 59 -12.39 0.93 -28.51
CA VAL A 59 -11.17 1.23 -29.29
C VAL A 59 -11.55 1.58 -30.73
N ARG A 60 -12.39 0.77 -31.37
CA ARG A 60 -12.85 1.00 -32.74
C ARG A 60 -13.63 2.31 -32.87
N LEU A 61 -14.51 2.61 -31.90
CA LEU A 61 -15.25 3.88 -31.86
C LEU A 61 -14.31 5.08 -31.76
N ILE A 62 -13.29 5.02 -30.89
CA ILE A 62 -12.29 6.09 -30.73
C ILE A 62 -11.46 6.27 -32.00
N GLU A 63 -11.11 5.18 -32.70
CA GLU A 63 -10.39 5.25 -33.97
C GLU A 63 -11.20 5.97 -35.05
N LEU A 64 -12.48 5.63 -35.20
CA LEU A 64 -13.39 6.27 -36.17
C LEU A 64 -13.69 7.73 -35.82
N LEU A 65 -13.92 8.04 -34.53
CA LEU A 65 -14.18 9.41 -34.11
C LEU A 65 -12.96 10.32 -34.28
N ARG A 66 -11.75 9.75 -34.29
CA ARG A 66 -10.52 10.50 -34.56
C ARG A 66 -10.37 10.84 -36.05
N SER A 67 -10.94 10.05 -36.96
CA SER A 67 -11.00 10.40 -38.38
C SER A 67 -12.14 11.35 -38.72
N SER A 68 -13.22 11.38 -37.93
CA SER A 68 -14.43 12.15 -38.21
C SER A 68 -14.44 13.60 -37.67
N ASP A 69 -13.27 14.16 -37.29
CA ASP A 69 -13.07 15.51 -36.73
C ASP A 69 -14.01 15.96 -35.58
N SER A 70 -14.71 15.03 -34.92
CA SER A 70 -15.67 15.32 -33.84
C SER A 70 -14.99 15.34 -32.47
N ARG A 71 -14.36 16.47 -32.13
CA ARG A 71 -13.62 16.66 -30.86
C ARG A 71 -14.42 16.29 -29.62
N GLN A 72 -15.67 16.77 -29.53
CA GLN A 72 -16.50 16.56 -28.34
C GLN A 72 -16.83 15.08 -28.15
N MET A 73 -17.30 14.41 -29.21
CA MET A 73 -17.64 12.99 -29.15
C MET A 73 -16.41 12.11 -28.86
N LEU A 74 -15.25 12.46 -29.41
CA LEU A 74 -14.00 11.75 -29.12
C LEU A 74 -13.63 11.85 -27.64
N THR A 75 -13.73 13.06 -27.06
CA THR A 75 -13.44 13.29 -25.64
C THR A 75 -14.39 12.50 -24.75
N GLU A 76 -15.69 12.56 -25.03
CA GLU A 76 -16.73 11.84 -24.28
C GLU A 76 -16.54 10.32 -24.38
N SER A 77 -16.16 9.80 -25.55
CA SER A 77 -15.90 8.38 -25.76
C SER A 77 -14.67 7.91 -24.99
N ARG A 78 -13.59 8.71 -24.95
CA ARG A 78 -12.38 8.41 -24.16
C ARG A 78 -12.63 8.44 -22.66
N GLU A 79 -13.41 9.40 -22.18
CA GLU A 79 -13.84 9.44 -20.76
C GLU A 79 -14.71 8.23 -20.40
N THR A 80 -15.61 7.83 -21.31
CA THR A 80 -16.45 6.64 -21.13
C THR A 80 -15.60 5.38 -21.08
N MET A 81 -14.63 5.22 -21.98
CA MET A 81 -13.70 4.08 -21.97
C MET A 81 -12.89 4.03 -20.67
N ASN A 82 -12.28 5.14 -20.26
CA ASN A 82 -11.49 5.22 -19.03
C ASN A 82 -12.32 4.88 -17.78
N LYS A 83 -13.58 5.28 -17.74
CA LYS A 83 -14.48 4.95 -16.63
C LYS A 83 -14.55 3.44 -16.36
N TYR A 84 -14.50 2.62 -17.41
CA TYR A 84 -14.61 1.16 -17.29
C TYR A 84 -13.26 0.45 -17.34
N PHE A 85 -12.28 0.97 -18.09
CA PHE A 85 -11.01 0.31 -18.36
C PHE A 85 -9.81 1.19 -17.99
N PRO A 86 -8.77 0.61 -17.37
CA PRO A 86 -7.48 1.24 -17.32
C PRO A 86 -6.92 1.44 -18.73
N LEU A 87 -6.48 2.65 -19.07
CA LEU A 87 -5.92 2.91 -20.39
C LEU A 87 -4.42 2.61 -20.42
N SER A 88 -3.96 2.02 -21.52
CA SER A 88 -2.53 1.79 -21.73
C SER A 88 -1.78 3.13 -21.92
N PRO A 89 -0.46 3.16 -21.70
CA PRO A 89 0.34 4.37 -21.96
C PRO A 89 0.21 4.88 -23.40
N THR A 90 -0.01 4.00 -24.39
CA THR A 90 -0.18 4.40 -25.79
C THR A 90 -1.51 5.11 -26.04
N LEU A 91 -2.60 4.65 -25.42
CA LEU A 91 -3.91 5.31 -25.47
C LEU A 91 -3.90 6.65 -24.75
N TRP A 92 -3.25 6.72 -23.59
CA TRP A 92 -3.06 7.99 -22.89
C TRP A 92 -2.25 9.00 -23.70
N LEU A 93 -1.14 8.59 -24.29
CA LEU A 93 -0.31 9.46 -25.12
C LEU A 93 -1.07 9.97 -26.35
N SER A 94 -1.89 9.12 -27.00
CA SER A 94 -2.69 9.57 -28.14
C SER A 94 -3.73 10.59 -27.72
N TRP A 95 -4.38 10.40 -26.58
CA TRP A 95 -5.33 11.37 -26.02
C TRP A 95 -4.67 12.70 -25.66
N ILE A 96 -3.57 12.66 -24.92
CA ILE A 96 -2.83 13.86 -24.52
C ILE A 96 -2.38 14.67 -25.74
N ARG A 97 -1.87 13.99 -26.78
CA ARG A 97 -1.40 14.66 -28.00
C ARG A 97 -2.51 15.30 -28.81
N ASP A 98 -3.69 14.69 -28.87
CA ASP A 98 -4.84 15.28 -29.56
C ASP A 98 -5.34 16.51 -28.79
N GLU A 99 -5.50 16.44 -27.46
CA GLU A 99 -5.90 17.60 -26.65
C GLU A 99 -4.87 18.73 -26.68
N GLN A 100 -3.57 18.39 -26.73
CA GLN A 100 -2.52 19.38 -26.88
C GLN A 100 -2.63 20.15 -28.20
N GLN A 101 -2.98 19.48 -29.30
CA GLN A 101 -3.13 20.13 -30.61
C GLN A 101 -4.27 21.14 -30.60
N TRP A 102 -5.32 20.89 -29.81
CA TRP A 102 -6.47 21.77 -29.69
C TRP A 102 -6.36 22.81 -28.57
N ALA A 103 -5.30 22.77 -27.76
CA ALA A 103 -5.13 23.68 -26.63
C ALA A 103 -4.50 25.01 -27.06
N GLU A 104 -5.35 26.00 -27.33
CA GLU A 104 -4.92 27.36 -27.71
C GLU A 104 -4.77 28.25 -26.48
N THR A 105 -5.67 28.08 -25.50
CA THR A 105 -5.74 28.90 -24.28
C THR A 105 -4.92 28.30 -23.13
N ASP A 106 -4.51 29.14 -22.18
CA ASP A 106 -3.79 28.67 -20.97
C ASP A 106 -4.67 27.77 -20.09
N GLU A 107 -5.99 27.99 -20.09
CA GLU A 107 -6.94 27.11 -19.39
C GLU A 107 -6.97 25.71 -20.00
N GLU A 108 -7.02 25.60 -21.34
CA GLU A 108 -6.96 24.32 -22.03
C GLU A 108 -5.63 23.61 -21.79
N ARG A 109 -4.51 24.35 -21.84
CA ARG A 109 -3.19 23.78 -21.49
C ARG A 109 -3.18 23.23 -20.07
N GLN A 110 -3.81 23.91 -19.11
CA GLN A 110 -3.92 23.43 -17.74
C GLN A 110 -4.79 22.17 -17.64
N ARG A 111 -5.84 22.03 -18.49
CA ARG A 111 -6.62 20.78 -18.61
C ARG A 111 -5.77 19.64 -19.16
N VAL A 112 -4.89 19.90 -20.15
CA VAL A 112 -3.95 18.87 -20.66
C VAL A 112 -2.97 18.42 -19.57
N LEU A 113 -2.45 19.34 -18.75
CA LEU A 113 -1.59 18.96 -17.62
C LEU A 113 -2.36 18.12 -16.57
N ALA A 114 -3.61 18.47 -16.28
CA ALA A 114 -4.47 17.66 -15.41
C ALA A 114 -4.77 16.27 -16.01
N LEU A 115 -4.86 16.17 -17.34
CA LEU A 115 -4.95 14.89 -18.04
C LEU A 115 -3.68 14.05 -17.87
N CYS A 116 -2.50 14.68 -17.91
CA CYS A 116 -1.23 14.01 -17.64
C CYS A 116 -1.17 13.49 -16.20
N ASP A 117 -1.64 14.26 -15.21
CA ASP A 117 -1.71 13.82 -13.80
C ASP A 117 -2.57 12.56 -13.64
N ARG A 118 -3.68 12.44 -14.38
CA ARG A 118 -4.49 11.22 -14.41
C ARG A 118 -3.75 10.05 -15.07
N ALA A 119 -3.12 10.30 -16.21
CA ALA A 119 -2.42 9.27 -16.97
C ALA A 119 -1.28 8.61 -16.17
N VAL A 120 -0.46 9.42 -15.49
CA VAL A 120 0.69 8.91 -14.70
C VAL A 120 0.28 8.21 -13.40
N ALA A 121 -0.96 8.39 -12.95
CA ALA A 121 -1.50 7.69 -11.78
C ALA A 121 -1.97 6.25 -12.10
N GLU A 122 -2.23 5.96 -13.38
CA GLU A 122 -2.81 4.67 -13.79
C GLU A 122 -1.75 3.60 -14.04
N TYR A 123 -0.67 3.96 -14.75
CA TYR A 123 0.49 3.10 -14.93
C TYR A 123 1.79 3.90 -14.88
N VAL A 124 2.83 3.26 -14.35
CA VAL A 124 4.18 3.81 -14.35
C VAL A 124 4.76 3.69 -15.76
N SER A 125 4.82 4.81 -16.48
CA SER A 125 5.40 4.87 -17.83
C SER A 125 6.36 6.05 -17.96
N VAL A 126 7.60 5.74 -18.36
CA VAL A 126 8.62 6.77 -18.64
C VAL A 126 8.19 7.68 -19.78
N ASP A 127 7.54 7.13 -20.81
CA ASP A 127 7.12 7.89 -21.99
C ASP A 127 6.03 8.92 -21.64
N LEU A 128 5.10 8.55 -20.74
CA LEU A 128 4.08 9.50 -20.22
C LEU A 128 4.73 10.61 -19.39
N TRP A 129 5.69 10.28 -18.53
CA TRP A 129 6.40 11.26 -17.73
C TRP A 129 7.24 12.22 -18.59
N LEU A 130 7.88 11.73 -19.66
CA LEU A 130 8.61 12.57 -20.61
C LEU A 130 7.69 13.57 -21.31
N GLU A 131 6.55 13.10 -21.83
CA GLU A 131 5.56 13.96 -22.47
C GLU A 131 5.01 15.00 -21.48
N TYR A 132 4.71 14.60 -20.24
CA TYR A 132 4.28 15.53 -19.19
C TYR A 132 5.36 16.58 -18.87
N CYS A 133 6.62 16.18 -18.74
CA CYS A 133 7.71 17.12 -18.51
C CYS A 133 7.86 18.11 -19.69
N GLN A 134 7.74 17.63 -20.93
CA GLN A 134 7.79 18.48 -22.13
C GLN A 134 6.64 19.50 -22.17
N LEU A 135 5.41 19.07 -21.87
CA LEU A 135 4.25 19.94 -21.79
C LEU A 135 4.39 20.98 -20.69
N ALA A 136 4.91 20.59 -19.52
CA ALA A 136 5.15 21.50 -18.41
C ALA A 136 6.14 22.62 -18.79
N ILE A 137 7.17 22.30 -19.59
CA ILE A 137 8.14 23.29 -20.09
C ILE A 137 7.45 24.33 -20.99
N GLY A 138 6.37 23.99 -21.69
CA GLY A 138 5.56 24.93 -22.47
C GLY A 138 5.02 26.11 -21.64
N GLY A 139 4.82 25.92 -20.33
CA GLY A 139 4.35 26.95 -19.39
C GLY A 139 5.45 27.78 -18.72
N LEU A 140 6.69 27.73 -19.21
CA LEU A 140 7.85 28.37 -18.56
C LEU A 140 7.73 29.90 -18.44
N ALA A 141 6.98 30.56 -19.33
CA ALA A 141 6.83 32.01 -19.36
C ALA A 141 6.00 32.57 -18.18
N ALA A 142 5.27 31.73 -17.45
CA ALA A 142 4.54 32.14 -16.26
C ALA A 142 5.50 32.51 -15.10
N ALA A 143 5.06 33.36 -14.18
CA ALA A 143 5.87 33.86 -13.06
C ALA A 143 6.54 32.74 -12.23
N ASP A 144 5.84 31.62 -12.01
CA ASP A 144 6.33 30.45 -11.27
C ASP A 144 6.73 29.27 -12.19
N GLY A 145 6.90 29.51 -13.48
CA GLY A 145 7.14 28.49 -14.51
C GLY A 145 8.29 27.54 -14.18
N PRO A 146 9.52 28.03 -13.89
CA PRO A 146 10.65 27.16 -13.60
C PRO A 146 10.46 26.27 -12.36
N ALA A 147 9.80 26.77 -11.32
CA ALA A 147 9.53 26.00 -10.10
C ALA A 147 8.52 24.88 -10.35
N ARG A 148 7.46 25.16 -11.14
CA ARG A 148 6.47 24.16 -11.55
C ARG A 148 7.09 23.04 -12.38
N VAL A 149 7.92 23.39 -13.36
CA VAL A 149 8.59 22.38 -14.21
C VAL A 149 9.50 21.48 -13.38
N ARG A 150 10.28 22.05 -12.46
CA ARG A 150 11.10 21.27 -11.52
C ARG A 150 10.26 20.32 -10.67
N ALA A 151 9.12 20.77 -10.17
CA ALA A 151 8.22 19.92 -9.38
C ALA A 151 7.72 18.72 -10.19
N VAL A 152 7.42 18.89 -11.48
CA VAL A 152 7.05 17.78 -12.37
C VAL A 152 8.22 16.82 -12.58
N PHE A 153 9.43 17.33 -12.84
CA PHE A 153 10.62 16.48 -12.97
C PHE A 153 10.95 15.71 -11.69
N GLU A 154 10.83 16.32 -10.50
CA GLU A 154 11.08 15.62 -9.23
C GLU A 154 10.04 14.53 -8.96
N ARG A 155 8.77 14.76 -9.33
CA ARG A 155 7.74 13.71 -9.33
C ARG A 155 8.10 12.58 -10.30
N ALA A 156 8.53 12.91 -11.52
CA ALA A 156 8.97 11.94 -12.52
C ALA A 156 10.16 11.12 -12.02
N LEU A 157 11.17 11.75 -11.43
CA LEU A 157 12.32 11.05 -10.84
C LEU A 157 11.92 10.13 -9.69
N THR A 158 10.94 10.53 -8.89
CA THR A 158 10.42 9.70 -7.79
C THR A 158 9.67 8.48 -8.33
N ALA A 159 8.90 8.63 -9.40
CA ALA A 159 8.09 7.56 -9.98
C ALA A 159 8.90 6.60 -10.86
N VAL A 160 9.76 7.12 -11.73
CA VAL A 160 10.44 6.35 -12.79
C VAL A 160 11.96 6.57 -12.87
N GLY A 161 12.53 7.44 -12.03
CA GLY A 161 13.97 7.77 -12.08
C GLY A 161 14.89 6.59 -11.74
N LEU A 162 14.36 5.53 -11.13
CA LEU A 162 15.08 4.28 -10.83
C LEU A 162 14.89 3.19 -11.90
N HIS A 163 14.18 3.49 -12.99
CA HIS A 163 13.91 2.50 -14.04
C HIS A 163 15.22 2.18 -14.76
N VAL A 164 15.73 0.96 -14.63
CA VAL A 164 17.10 0.59 -15.05
C VAL A 164 17.38 0.93 -16.52
N THR A 165 16.50 0.54 -17.44
CA THR A 165 16.71 0.74 -18.89
C THR A 165 16.26 2.10 -19.42
N LYS A 166 15.21 2.71 -18.85
CA LYS A 166 14.58 3.93 -19.40
C LYS A 166 14.68 5.16 -18.49
N GLY A 167 15.00 5.00 -17.21
CA GLY A 167 14.98 6.08 -16.21
C GLY A 167 16.00 7.19 -16.52
N ALA A 168 17.12 6.84 -17.16
CA ALA A 168 18.14 7.80 -17.61
C ALA A 168 17.56 8.91 -18.49
N LEU A 169 16.52 8.63 -19.28
CA LEU A 169 15.87 9.61 -20.15
C LEU A 169 15.26 10.79 -19.37
N ILE A 170 14.69 10.53 -18.18
CA ILE A 170 14.14 11.59 -17.33
C ILE A 170 15.25 12.42 -16.72
N TRP A 171 16.34 11.78 -16.29
CA TRP A 171 17.50 12.48 -15.76
C TRP A 171 18.15 13.38 -16.81
N GLU A 172 18.28 12.88 -18.04
CA GLU A 172 18.82 13.63 -19.18
C GLU A 172 17.95 14.82 -19.52
N ALA A 173 16.64 14.61 -19.71
CA ALA A 173 15.69 15.69 -19.97
C ALA A 173 15.70 16.75 -18.87
N TYR A 174 15.83 16.36 -17.60
CA TYR A 174 15.92 17.31 -16.50
C TYR A 174 17.25 18.09 -16.51
N ARG A 175 18.38 17.42 -16.79
CA ARG A 175 19.67 18.11 -16.94
C ARG A 175 19.65 19.09 -18.11
N GLU A 176 19.09 18.70 -19.25
CA GLU A 176 18.96 19.57 -20.43
C GLU A 176 18.11 20.80 -20.12
N PHE A 177 17.00 20.64 -19.40
CA PHE A 177 16.18 21.75 -18.93
C PHE A 177 16.96 22.73 -18.02
N GLU A 178 17.63 22.23 -16.99
CA GLU A 178 18.43 23.10 -16.10
C GLU A 178 19.61 23.74 -16.83
N ASN A 179 20.24 23.03 -17.77
CA ASN A 179 21.33 23.56 -18.58
C ASN A 179 20.85 24.65 -19.56
N ALA A 180 19.64 24.52 -20.12
CA ALA A 180 19.01 25.57 -20.91
C ALA A 180 18.71 26.82 -20.06
N LEU A 181 18.26 26.64 -18.81
CA LEU A 181 18.10 27.75 -17.85
C LEU A 181 19.43 28.38 -17.44
N TYR A 182 20.49 27.58 -17.28
CA TYR A 182 21.84 28.08 -17.02
C TYR A 182 22.34 28.94 -18.19
N SER A 183 22.16 28.47 -19.42
CA SER A 183 22.63 29.13 -20.64
C SER A 183 21.94 30.48 -20.91
N THR A 184 20.72 30.69 -20.37
CA THR A 184 19.98 31.94 -20.55
C THR A 184 20.23 32.99 -19.46
N ARG A 185 20.85 32.63 -18.34
CA ARG A 185 21.15 33.56 -17.24
C ARG A 185 22.48 34.30 -17.50
N ALA A 186 22.45 35.63 -17.39
CA ALA A 186 23.67 36.44 -17.38
C ALA A 186 24.46 36.16 -16.08
N GLY A 187 25.79 36.10 -16.18
CA GLY A 187 26.69 35.62 -15.12
C GLY A 187 26.52 36.26 -13.74
N GLY A 188 27.15 35.65 -12.73
CA GLY A 188 27.05 36.03 -11.32
C GLY A 188 26.53 34.89 -10.44
N GLU A 189 25.98 35.21 -9.27
CA GLU A 189 25.49 34.24 -8.27
C GLU A 189 24.37 33.33 -8.82
N ALA A 190 23.45 33.88 -9.60
CA ALA A 190 22.35 33.14 -10.22
C ALA A 190 22.79 32.09 -11.26
N ALA A 191 23.96 32.28 -11.87
CA ALA A 191 24.58 31.32 -12.79
C ALA A 191 25.31 30.22 -12.01
N ALA A 192 26.00 30.56 -10.91
CA ALA A 192 26.63 29.60 -10.01
C ALA A 192 25.59 28.65 -9.37
N GLU A 193 24.45 29.18 -8.94
CA GLU A 193 23.34 28.36 -8.43
C GLU A 193 22.76 27.40 -9.49
N ALA A 194 22.55 27.91 -10.71
CA ALA A 194 22.03 27.10 -11.82
C ALA A 194 23.00 25.97 -12.19
N ARG A 195 24.30 26.28 -12.23
CA ARG A 195 25.34 25.28 -12.43
C ARG A 195 25.38 24.25 -11.29
N GLY A 196 25.28 24.71 -10.04
CA GLY A 196 25.22 23.85 -8.86
C GLY A 196 24.07 22.85 -8.91
N ARG A 197 22.91 23.24 -9.44
CA ARG A 197 21.77 22.33 -9.68
C ARG A 197 22.09 21.23 -10.69
N VAL A 198 22.68 21.58 -11.84
CA VAL A 198 23.08 20.58 -12.86
C VAL A 198 24.10 19.60 -12.27
N THR A 199 25.10 20.11 -11.55
CA THR A 199 26.09 19.26 -10.84
C THR A 199 25.42 18.34 -9.81
N ALA A 200 24.43 18.83 -9.07
CA ALA A 200 23.67 18.01 -8.13
C ALA A 200 22.86 16.90 -8.83
N LEU A 201 22.30 17.18 -10.02
CA LEU A 201 21.59 16.16 -10.82
C LEU A 201 22.52 15.06 -11.29
N PHE A 202 23.70 15.38 -11.83
CA PHE A 202 24.71 14.37 -12.18
C PHE A 202 25.05 13.48 -10.97
N ARG A 203 25.38 14.09 -9.82
CA ARG A 203 25.71 13.35 -8.60
C ARG A 203 24.58 12.47 -8.08
N ARG A 204 23.32 12.84 -8.29
CA ARG A 204 22.15 12.04 -7.92
C ARG A 204 21.95 10.86 -8.89
N GLN A 205 22.10 11.09 -10.19
CA GLN A 205 21.99 10.05 -11.21
C GLN A 205 23.12 9.02 -11.09
N LEU A 206 24.36 9.46 -10.85
CA LEU A 206 25.53 8.58 -10.70
C LEU A 206 25.45 7.61 -9.51
N ARG A 207 24.45 7.79 -8.62
CA ARG A 207 24.15 6.86 -7.53
C ARG A 207 23.15 5.77 -7.93
N GLN A 208 22.54 5.87 -9.10
CA GLN A 208 21.49 4.97 -9.57
C GLN A 208 22.08 3.97 -10.59
N PRO A 209 21.76 2.67 -10.48
CA PRO A 209 22.23 1.67 -11.44
C PRO A 209 21.37 1.71 -12.71
N LEU A 210 21.68 2.65 -13.59
CA LEU A 210 20.95 2.87 -14.85
C LEU A 210 21.81 2.49 -16.04
N VAL A 211 21.20 1.98 -17.10
CA VAL A 211 21.89 1.78 -18.38
C VAL A 211 22.44 3.11 -18.90
N GLY A 212 23.68 3.10 -19.39
CA GLY A 212 24.39 4.32 -19.84
C GLY A 212 25.12 5.07 -18.72
N LEU A 213 25.27 4.48 -17.53
CA LEU A 213 25.97 5.12 -16.40
C LEU A 213 27.40 5.55 -16.73
N GLU A 214 28.15 4.75 -17.51
CA GLU A 214 29.53 5.07 -17.92
C GLU A 214 29.58 6.33 -18.80
N LEU A 215 28.61 6.49 -19.70
CA LEU A 215 28.49 7.69 -20.53
C LEU A 215 28.18 8.91 -19.64
N CYS A 216 27.26 8.76 -18.69
CA CYS A 216 26.93 9.81 -17.72
C CYS A 216 28.16 10.22 -16.88
N TRP A 217 29.02 9.26 -16.51
CA TRP A 217 30.28 9.54 -15.81
C TRP A 217 31.24 10.36 -16.68
N ALA A 218 31.43 9.96 -17.94
CA ALA A 218 32.28 10.71 -18.87
C ALA A 218 31.75 12.14 -19.12
N GLU A 219 30.43 12.31 -19.24
CA GLU A 219 29.79 13.63 -19.34
C GLU A 219 30.03 14.47 -18.08
N PHE A 220 29.95 13.86 -16.90
CA PHE A 220 30.18 14.54 -15.62
C PHE A 220 31.64 14.99 -15.46
N GLU A 221 32.59 14.15 -15.86
CA GLU A 221 34.02 14.50 -15.91
C GLU A 221 34.25 15.71 -16.83
N ALA A 222 33.69 15.68 -18.04
CA ALA A 222 33.79 16.79 -18.99
C ALA A 222 33.13 18.07 -18.44
N TRP A 223 31.97 17.94 -17.77
CA TRP A 223 31.24 19.05 -17.16
C TRP A 223 32.05 19.75 -16.06
N LEU A 224 32.70 19.00 -15.17
CA LEU A 224 33.55 19.55 -14.12
C LEU A 224 34.86 20.13 -14.68
N ALA A 225 35.45 19.46 -15.67
CA ALA A 225 36.69 19.90 -16.31
C ALA A 225 36.54 21.27 -16.99
N ALA A 226 35.34 21.62 -17.48
CA ALA A 226 35.05 22.94 -18.04
C ALA A 226 35.32 24.11 -17.08
N ASP A 227 35.30 23.86 -15.76
CA ASP A 227 35.64 24.84 -14.70
C ASP A 227 37.02 24.57 -14.06
N GLY A 228 37.79 23.63 -14.58
CA GLY A 228 39.03 23.17 -13.96
C GLY A 228 38.83 22.36 -12.67
N ALA A 229 37.62 21.83 -12.45
CA ALA A 229 37.32 20.92 -11.35
C ALA A 229 37.43 19.45 -11.79
N ALA A 230 37.54 18.54 -10.83
CA ALA A 230 37.54 17.09 -11.05
C ALA A 230 36.55 16.40 -10.10
N PRO A 231 36.03 15.20 -10.45
CA PRO A 231 35.19 14.43 -9.55
C PRO A 231 35.91 14.12 -8.24
N ASP A 232 35.20 14.21 -7.13
CA ASP A 232 35.77 13.85 -5.83
C ASP A 232 35.76 12.32 -5.59
N ALA A 233 36.44 11.89 -4.52
CA ALA A 233 36.52 10.46 -4.19
C ALA A 233 35.15 9.83 -3.85
N ASN A 234 34.21 10.62 -3.35
CA ASN A 234 32.86 10.15 -3.04
C ASN A 234 32.01 10.02 -4.31
N ASP A 235 32.15 10.94 -5.27
CA ASP A 235 31.54 10.86 -6.60
C ASP A 235 31.96 9.54 -7.27
N LYS A 236 33.27 9.25 -7.29
CA LYS A 236 33.81 8.00 -7.85
C LYS A 236 33.29 6.76 -7.13
N ARG A 237 33.32 6.74 -5.80
CA ARG A 237 32.81 5.61 -5.00
C ARG A 237 31.32 5.33 -5.24
N ASN A 238 30.51 6.38 -5.37
CA ASN A 238 29.07 6.22 -5.61
C ASN A 238 28.79 5.67 -7.01
N TYR A 239 29.53 6.16 -8.01
CA TYR A 239 29.51 5.64 -9.37
C TYR A 239 29.89 4.16 -9.43
N GLU A 240 31.02 3.77 -8.82
CA GLU A 240 31.50 2.38 -8.79
C GLU A 240 30.47 1.44 -8.13
N LYS A 241 29.85 1.87 -7.03
CA LYS A 241 28.77 1.08 -6.38
C LYS A 241 27.53 0.94 -7.25
N ALA A 242 27.15 2.00 -7.97
CA ALA A 242 26.02 1.96 -8.88
C ALA A 242 26.32 1.06 -10.10
N LEU A 243 27.57 1.04 -10.57
CA LEU A 243 28.03 0.16 -11.65
C LEU A 243 28.01 -1.31 -11.21
N GLU A 244 28.62 -1.64 -10.07
CA GLU A 244 28.58 -3.01 -9.50
C GLU A 244 27.14 -3.49 -9.34
N ARG A 245 26.24 -2.62 -8.86
CA ARG A 245 24.83 -2.97 -8.77
C ARG A 245 24.20 -3.18 -10.14
N LEU A 246 24.48 -2.34 -11.14
CA LEU A 246 23.97 -2.51 -12.50
C LEU A 246 24.39 -3.85 -13.10
N GLU A 247 25.63 -4.29 -12.87
CA GLU A 247 26.12 -5.61 -13.29
C GLU A 247 25.28 -6.75 -12.70
N THR A 248 24.81 -6.64 -11.45
CA THR A 248 23.92 -7.65 -10.86
C THR A 248 22.50 -7.65 -11.46
N LEU A 249 22.05 -6.52 -11.99
CA LEU A 249 20.71 -6.38 -12.58
C LEU A 249 20.68 -6.77 -14.06
N GLN A 250 21.81 -6.64 -14.75
CA GLN A 250 21.89 -6.88 -16.18
C GLN A 250 21.34 -8.25 -16.60
N PRO A 251 21.68 -9.37 -15.94
CA PRO A 251 21.10 -10.68 -16.29
C PRO A 251 19.58 -10.74 -16.12
N LEU A 252 19.01 -9.98 -15.17
CA LEU A 252 17.56 -9.94 -14.93
C LEU A 252 16.85 -9.12 -16.02
N GLU A 253 17.45 -8.01 -16.45
CA GLU A 253 16.94 -7.20 -17.57
C GLU A 253 17.05 -7.93 -18.93
N GLU A 254 18.13 -8.69 -19.12
CA GLU A 254 18.31 -9.57 -20.29
C GLU A 254 17.26 -10.67 -20.31
N ALA A 255 17.04 -11.36 -19.18
CA ALA A 255 16.00 -12.39 -19.06
C ALA A 255 14.59 -11.85 -19.37
N LEU A 256 14.26 -10.63 -18.92
CA LEU A 256 12.98 -9.98 -19.28
C LEU A 256 12.85 -9.75 -20.79
N THR A 257 13.95 -9.38 -21.46
CA THR A 257 13.96 -9.15 -22.90
C THR A 257 13.79 -10.46 -23.67
N GLU A 258 14.48 -11.52 -23.26
CA GLU A 258 14.39 -12.85 -23.87
C GLU A 258 12.99 -13.48 -23.68
N GLU A 259 12.44 -13.43 -22.46
CA GLU A 259 11.10 -13.98 -22.17
C GLU A 259 9.97 -13.18 -22.85
N ALA A 260 10.17 -11.88 -23.08
CA ALA A 260 9.21 -11.07 -23.84
C ALA A 260 9.08 -11.55 -25.30
N GLU A 261 10.16 -12.07 -25.89
CA GLU A 261 10.12 -12.70 -27.22
C GLU A 261 9.47 -14.09 -27.17
N GLY A 262 9.57 -14.79 -26.04
CA GLY A 262 9.04 -16.14 -25.80
C GLY A 262 7.56 -16.21 -25.40
N GLY A 263 6.88 -15.07 -25.18
CA GLY A 263 5.43 -15.02 -24.94
C GLY A 263 4.97 -14.96 -23.48
N GLY A 264 5.86 -14.66 -22.52
CA GLY A 264 5.43 -14.37 -21.15
C GLY A 264 6.57 -14.01 -20.20
N THR A 265 6.47 -12.86 -19.52
CA THR A 265 7.54 -12.29 -18.67
C THR A 265 7.28 -12.44 -17.16
N VAL A 266 6.20 -13.11 -16.77
CA VAL A 266 5.78 -13.23 -15.36
C VAL A 266 6.87 -13.89 -14.52
N ALA A 267 7.50 -14.95 -15.00
CA ALA A 267 8.52 -15.70 -14.27
C ALA A 267 9.80 -14.86 -14.04
N ALA A 268 10.31 -14.21 -15.10
CA ALA A 268 11.43 -13.28 -14.98
C ALA A 268 11.12 -12.12 -14.02
N TYR A 269 9.92 -11.54 -14.09
CA TYR A 269 9.51 -10.49 -13.15
C TYR A 269 9.47 -10.98 -11.70
N GLN A 270 8.95 -12.18 -11.44
CA GLN A 270 8.95 -12.75 -10.09
C GLN A 270 10.37 -12.98 -9.57
N GLN A 271 11.29 -13.47 -10.41
CA GLN A 271 12.69 -13.62 -10.05
C GLN A 271 13.32 -12.27 -9.73
N TYR A 272 13.02 -11.24 -10.53
CA TYR A 272 13.51 -9.89 -10.31
C TYR A 272 12.95 -9.30 -8.99
N VAL A 273 11.65 -9.42 -8.73
CA VAL A 273 11.06 -8.99 -7.46
C VAL A 273 11.74 -9.68 -6.28
N ARG A 274 11.97 -11.00 -6.35
CA ARG A 274 12.69 -11.73 -5.30
C ARG A 274 14.10 -11.18 -5.09
N HIS A 275 14.82 -10.88 -6.17
CA HIS A 275 16.15 -10.26 -6.09
C HIS A 275 16.10 -8.92 -5.35
N GLU A 276 15.24 -7.99 -5.78
CA GLU A 276 15.14 -6.66 -5.14
C GLU A 276 14.63 -6.72 -3.69
N LEU A 277 13.81 -7.72 -3.34
CA LEU A 277 13.40 -7.98 -1.95
C LEU A 277 14.59 -8.36 -1.05
N THR A 278 15.60 -9.06 -1.58
CA THR A 278 16.80 -9.40 -0.78
C THR A 278 17.64 -8.17 -0.43
N ASP A 279 17.68 -7.16 -1.30
CA ASP A 279 18.39 -5.91 -1.05
C ASP A 279 17.62 -4.94 -0.14
N GLY A 280 16.30 -5.12 -0.02
CA GLY A 280 15.46 -4.41 0.94
C GLY A 280 15.25 -2.92 0.63
N THR A 281 15.33 -2.50 -0.64
CA THR A 281 15.05 -1.11 -1.06
C THR A 281 13.61 -0.96 -1.56
N PRO A 282 12.68 -0.36 -0.79
CA PRO A 282 11.25 -0.40 -1.13
C PRO A 282 10.86 0.29 -2.43
N ALA A 283 11.55 1.37 -2.80
CA ALA A 283 11.26 2.10 -4.04
C ALA A 283 11.56 1.25 -5.28
N ARG A 284 12.58 0.39 -5.21
CA ARG A 284 12.96 -0.50 -6.32
C ARG A 284 12.02 -1.67 -6.44
N VAL A 285 11.65 -2.29 -5.30
CA VAL A 285 10.65 -3.36 -5.26
C VAL A 285 9.32 -2.88 -5.84
N GLN A 286 8.82 -1.71 -5.41
CA GLN A 286 7.61 -1.11 -5.98
C GLN A 286 7.77 -0.87 -7.47
N LEU A 287 8.89 -0.29 -7.93
CA LEU A 287 9.10 -0.05 -9.35
C LEU A 287 9.10 -1.32 -10.20
N VAL A 288 9.70 -2.42 -9.71
CA VAL A 288 9.68 -3.71 -10.43
C VAL A 288 8.26 -4.28 -10.46
N PHE A 289 7.50 -4.19 -9.37
CA PHE A 289 6.08 -4.56 -9.39
C PHE A 289 5.27 -3.72 -10.39
N GLU A 290 5.48 -2.40 -10.40
CA GLU A 290 4.80 -1.47 -11.31
C GLU A 290 5.12 -1.77 -12.78
N ARG A 291 6.37 -2.14 -13.09
CA ARG A 291 6.75 -2.64 -14.41
C ARG A 291 6.09 -3.97 -14.74
N ALA A 292 6.06 -4.90 -13.78
CA ALA A 292 5.48 -6.23 -13.98
C ALA A 292 3.98 -6.16 -14.26
N VAL A 293 3.23 -5.33 -13.53
CA VAL A 293 1.78 -5.16 -13.74
C VAL A 293 1.45 -4.31 -14.97
N LEU A 294 2.37 -3.47 -15.46
CA LEU A 294 2.18 -2.80 -16.75
C LEU A 294 2.22 -3.82 -17.89
N ASP A 295 3.21 -4.71 -17.88
CA ASP A 295 3.38 -5.71 -18.96
C ASP A 295 2.40 -6.88 -18.85
N ASN A 296 1.95 -7.20 -17.62
CA ASN A 296 1.12 -8.36 -17.31
C ASN A 296 -0.09 -7.97 -16.46
N CYS A 297 -0.81 -6.91 -16.85
CA CYS A 297 -1.92 -6.34 -16.07
C CYS A 297 -3.07 -7.32 -15.80
N LEU A 298 -3.19 -8.40 -16.57
CA LEU A 298 -4.19 -9.45 -16.39
C LEU A 298 -3.70 -10.63 -15.52
N SER A 299 -2.52 -10.55 -14.93
CA SER A 299 -1.99 -11.59 -14.05
C SER A 299 -2.46 -11.41 -12.60
N LEU A 300 -3.35 -12.30 -12.15
CA LEU A 300 -3.84 -12.31 -10.77
C LEU A 300 -2.70 -12.48 -9.76
N GLU A 301 -1.75 -13.37 -10.05
CA GLU A 301 -0.64 -13.69 -9.15
C GLU A 301 0.25 -12.47 -8.88
N LEU A 302 0.53 -11.65 -9.90
CA LEU A 302 1.34 -10.44 -9.74
C LEU A 302 0.61 -9.38 -8.91
N TRP A 303 -0.67 -9.16 -9.17
CA TRP A 303 -1.47 -8.23 -8.38
C TRP A 303 -1.56 -8.64 -6.91
N GLN A 304 -1.78 -9.94 -6.64
CA GLN A 304 -1.80 -10.46 -5.27
C GLN A 304 -0.46 -10.33 -4.58
N ALA A 305 0.63 -10.66 -5.26
CA ALA A 305 1.97 -10.48 -4.70
C ALA A 305 2.24 -9.00 -4.38
N TYR A 306 1.86 -8.10 -5.28
CA TYR A 306 2.07 -6.67 -5.10
C TYR A 306 1.25 -6.10 -3.95
N THR A 307 -0.08 -6.33 -3.93
CA THR A 307 -0.95 -5.83 -2.87
C THR A 307 -0.60 -6.43 -1.51
N ARG A 308 -0.22 -7.72 -1.47
CA ARG A 308 0.28 -8.37 -0.24
C ARG A 308 1.56 -7.73 0.29
N TYR A 309 2.52 -7.45 -0.59
CA TYR A 309 3.75 -6.74 -0.22
C TYR A 309 3.43 -5.37 0.39
N LEU A 310 2.51 -4.61 -0.22
CA LEU A 310 2.08 -3.31 0.31
C LEU A 310 1.37 -3.45 1.66
N ASP A 311 0.45 -4.40 1.79
CA ASP A 311 -0.40 -4.58 2.98
C ASP A 311 0.37 -5.06 4.21
N PHE A 312 1.36 -5.94 4.03
CA PHE A 312 1.95 -6.67 5.14
C PHE A 312 3.43 -6.37 5.37
N GLU A 313 4.19 -6.08 4.31
CA GLU A 313 5.64 -5.87 4.38
C GLU A 313 5.99 -4.38 4.40
N LEU A 314 5.59 -3.62 3.37
CA LEU A 314 5.93 -2.21 3.24
C LEU A 314 5.08 -1.32 4.16
N ARG A 315 3.76 -1.52 4.16
CA ARG A 315 2.77 -0.73 4.92
C ARG A 315 2.92 0.78 4.70
N PRO A 316 2.82 1.26 3.45
CA PRO A 316 2.85 2.69 3.18
C PRO A 316 1.57 3.37 3.70
N ALA A 317 1.41 4.66 3.44
CA ALA A 317 0.18 5.37 3.75
C ALA A 317 -1.04 4.69 3.08
N GLY A 318 -2.19 4.80 3.73
CA GLY A 318 -3.40 4.06 3.33
C GLY A 318 -3.85 4.43 1.91
N ASP A 319 -3.75 5.70 1.54
CA ASP A 319 -4.04 6.21 0.19
C ASP A 319 -3.22 5.52 -0.91
N VAL A 320 -1.92 5.33 -0.70
CA VAL A 320 -1.04 4.62 -1.64
C VAL A 320 -1.48 3.16 -1.81
N THR A 321 -1.76 2.49 -0.69
CA THR A 321 -2.20 1.09 -0.70
C THR A 321 -3.55 0.93 -1.41
N LEU A 322 -4.51 1.79 -1.09
CA LEU A 322 -5.84 1.76 -1.69
C LEU A 322 -5.82 2.07 -3.19
N ALA A 323 -4.95 2.99 -3.63
CA ALA A 323 -4.81 3.30 -5.05
C ALA A 323 -4.35 2.07 -5.87
N VAL A 324 -3.41 1.27 -5.33
CA VAL A 324 -2.96 0.04 -5.99
C VAL A 324 -4.05 -1.04 -5.99
N HIS A 325 -4.79 -1.20 -4.89
CA HIS A 325 -5.93 -2.12 -4.84
C HIS A 325 -7.05 -1.72 -5.83
N GLU A 326 -7.35 -0.42 -5.95
CA GLU A 326 -8.32 0.08 -6.95
C GLU A 326 -7.85 -0.23 -8.38
N ARG A 327 -6.56 -0.08 -8.69
CA ARG A 327 -5.99 -0.46 -9.99
C ARG A 327 -6.07 -1.97 -10.24
N ALA A 328 -5.84 -2.78 -9.21
CA ALA A 328 -5.93 -4.24 -9.32
C ALA A 328 -7.34 -4.69 -9.72
N VAL A 329 -8.37 -4.19 -9.02
CA VAL A 329 -9.77 -4.57 -9.30
C VAL A 329 -10.31 -3.97 -10.59
N ARG A 330 -9.77 -2.83 -11.07
CA ARG A 330 -10.12 -2.30 -12.39
C ARG A 330 -9.52 -3.12 -13.53
N ASN A 331 -8.38 -3.76 -13.32
CA ASN A 331 -7.77 -4.67 -14.30
C ASN A 331 -8.41 -6.05 -14.28
N LEU A 332 -8.73 -6.55 -13.09
CA LEU A 332 -9.27 -7.90 -12.86
C LEU A 332 -10.58 -7.84 -12.06
N PRO A 333 -11.65 -7.23 -12.60
CA PRO A 333 -12.91 -7.04 -11.88
C PRO A 333 -13.60 -8.37 -11.53
N TRP A 334 -13.33 -9.44 -12.26
CA TRP A 334 -13.86 -10.78 -12.01
C TRP A 334 -13.17 -11.53 -10.85
N SER A 335 -12.12 -10.98 -10.25
CA SER A 335 -11.41 -11.63 -9.14
C SER A 335 -11.97 -11.22 -7.78
N ALA A 336 -12.77 -12.10 -7.17
CA ALA A 336 -13.27 -11.88 -5.80
C ALA A 336 -12.14 -11.81 -4.76
N GLU A 337 -11.02 -12.50 -4.98
CA GLU A 337 -9.86 -12.47 -4.07
C GLU A 337 -9.23 -11.07 -4.01
N LEU A 338 -9.17 -10.35 -5.14
CA LEU A 338 -8.69 -8.97 -5.15
C LEU A 338 -9.67 -8.03 -4.46
N TRP A 339 -10.98 -8.17 -4.70
CA TRP A 339 -12.00 -7.39 -3.99
C TRP A 339 -11.99 -7.63 -2.48
N GLU A 340 -11.86 -8.88 -2.05
CA GLU A 340 -11.74 -9.26 -0.64
C GLU A 340 -10.52 -8.59 0.00
N SER A 341 -9.37 -8.63 -0.68
CA SER A 341 -8.15 -7.98 -0.22
C SER A 341 -8.31 -6.46 -0.13
N TYR A 342 -8.99 -5.83 -1.09
CA TYR A 342 -9.25 -4.40 -1.13
C TYR A 342 -10.19 -3.97 0.00
N ILE A 343 -11.29 -4.69 0.24
CA ILE A 343 -12.22 -4.43 1.35
C ILE A 343 -11.47 -4.44 2.69
N ARG A 344 -10.58 -5.42 2.89
CA ARG A 344 -9.75 -5.51 4.10
C ARG A 344 -8.72 -4.37 4.18
N ALA A 345 -8.13 -3.95 3.06
CA ALA A 345 -7.22 -2.80 3.03
C ALA A 345 -7.96 -1.49 3.37
N ALA A 346 -9.16 -1.30 2.83
CA ALA A 346 -10.04 -0.19 3.11
C ALA A 346 -10.48 -0.15 4.59
N GLU A 347 -10.71 -1.32 5.20
CA GLU A 347 -10.95 -1.43 6.64
C GLU A 347 -9.76 -0.94 7.45
N ARG A 348 -8.54 -1.43 7.13
CA ARG A 348 -7.28 -1.04 7.79
C ARG A 348 -6.99 0.46 7.65
N ALA A 349 -7.30 1.02 6.49
CA ALA A 349 -7.19 2.46 6.21
C ALA A 349 -8.28 3.31 6.89
N GLN A 350 -9.20 2.68 7.63
CA GLN A 350 -10.26 3.35 8.38
C GLN A 350 -11.20 4.19 7.51
N LEU A 351 -11.51 3.72 6.30
CA LEU A 351 -12.52 4.40 5.47
C LEU A 351 -13.89 4.44 6.19
N PRO A 352 -14.68 5.52 5.98
CA PRO A 352 -16.05 5.60 6.46
C PRO A 352 -16.90 4.45 5.94
N LEU A 353 -17.91 4.06 6.72
CA LEU A 353 -18.80 2.94 6.39
C LEU A 353 -19.48 3.13 5.04
N GLU A 354 -19.95 4.35 4.73
CA GLU A 354 -20.57 4.70 3.44
C GLU A 354 -19.65 4.38 2.25
N ARG A 355 -18.35 4.69 2.36
CA ARG A 355 -17.37 4.39 1.31
C ARG A 355 -17.08 2.91 1.17
N LEU A 356 -17.21 2.15 2.25
CA LEU A 356 -17.07 0.69 2.25
C LEU A 356 -18.32 0.01 1.65
N GLU A 357 -19.51 0.54 1.92
CA GLU A 357 -20.76 0.10 1.29
C GLU A 357 -20.73 0.33 -0.24
N ASP A 358 -20.26 1.51 -0.67
CA ASP A 358 -20.02 1.80 -2.09
C ASP A 358 -19.03 0.81 -2.71
N LEU A 359 -17.95 0.49 -1.99
CA LEU A 359 -16.91 -0.44 -2.44
C LEU A 359 -17.48 -1.86 -2.64
N VAL A 360 -18.20 -2.38 -1.65
CA VAL A 360 -18.83 -3.70 -1.74
C VAL A 360 -19.90 -3.74 -2.82
N SER A 361 -20.69 -2.68 -2.96
CA SER A 361 -21.70 -2.59 -4.03
C SER A 361 -21.06 -2.66 -5.42
N ARG A 362 -19.89 -2.03 -5.62
CA ARG A 362 -19.13 -2.17 -6.86
C ARG A 362 -18.62 -3.60 -7.07
N ALA A 363 -18.08 -4.24 -6.04
CA ALA A 363 -17.60 -5.62 -6.10
C ALA A 363 -18.72 -6.63 -6.44
N LEU A 364 -19.93 -6.42 -5.91
CA LEU A 364 -21.06 -7.31 -6.17
C LEU A 364 -21.63 -7.18 -7.59
N VAL A 365 -21.42 -6.03 -8.24
CA VAL A 365 -21.84 -5.79 -9.63
C VAL A 365 -20.67 -6.01 -10.61
N SER A 366 -19.46 -6.29 -10.13
CA SER A 366 -18.26 -6.45 -10.96
C SER A 366 -18.15 -7.85 -11.55
N GLY A 367 -19.09 -8.24 -12.42
CA GLY A 367 -18.97 -9.42 -13.30
C GLY A 367 -18.54 -10.74 -12.64
N LEU A 368 -18.73 -10.92 -11.33
CA LEU A 368 -18.38 -12.13 -10.59
C LEU A 368 -19.26 -13.27 -11.10
N GLN A 369 -18.64 -14.35 -11.57
CA GLN A 369 -19.36 -15.39 -12.32
C GLN A 369 -19.83 -16.56 -11.43
N THR A 370 -19.14 -16.81 -10.31
CA THR A 370 -19.40 -17.99 -9.49
C THR A 370 -20.10 -17.64 -8.17
N PRO A 371 -20.94 -18.54 -7.63
CA PRO A 371 -21.51 -18.38 -6.30
C PRO A 371 -20.45 -18.18 -5.20
N ALA A 372 -19.33 -18.91 -5.30
CA ALA A 372 -18.24 -18.84 -4.34
C ALA A 372 -17.58 -17.46 -4.29
N ASP A 373 -17.43 -16.80 -5.44
CA ASP A 373 -16.88 -15.44 -5.55
C ASP A 373 -17.77 -14.41 -4.87
N VAL A 374 -19.08 -14.46 -5.15
CA VAL A 374 -20.06 -13.56 -4.54
C VAL A 374 -20.16 -13.79 -3.02
N LEU A 375 -20.14 -15.06 -2.62
CA LEU A 375 -20.11 -15.46 -1.21
C LEU A 375 -18.87 -14.93 -0.49
N LEU A 376 -17.69 -14.99 -1.12
CA LEU A 376 -16.42 -14.49 -0.55
C LEU A 376 -16.52 -12.99 -0.23
N VAL A 377 -17.06 -12.20 -1.16
CA VAL A 377 -17.24 -10.75 -0.97
C VAL A 377 -18.24 -10.46 0.16
N TRP A 378 -19.37 -11.17 0.21
CA TRP A 378 -20.35 -11.01 1.29
C TRP A 378 -19.78 -11.38 2.65
N LEU A 379 -19.04 -12.49 2.76
CA LEU A 379 -18.40 -12.89 4.01
C LEU A 379 -17.40 -11.83 4.47
N ALA A 380 -16.59 -11.28 3.56
CA ALA A 380 -15.66 -10.21 3.87
C ALA A 380 -16.37 -8.95 4.40
N TRP A 381 -17.48 -8.56 3.76
CA TRP A 381 -18.31 -7.45 4.20
C TRP A 381 -18.92 -7.68 5.58
N ILE A 382 -19.58 -8.83 5.79
CA ILE A 382 -20.23 -9.18 7.07
C ILE A 382 -19.21 -9.17 8.21
N ASP A 383 -18.03 -9.73 7.97
CA ASP A 383 -16.92 -9.73 8.92
C ASP A 383 -16.46 -8.33 9.30
N LEU A 384 -16.27 -7.47 8.30
CA LEU A 384 -15.90 -6.08 8.49
C LEU A 384 -17.00 -5.31 9.24
N TYR A 385 -18.25 -5.46 8.82
CA TYR A 385 -19.40 -4.77 9.38
C TYR A 385 -19.57 -5.13 10.86
N ARG A 386 -19.45 -6.42 11.20
CA ARG A 386 -19.45 -6.90 12.59
C ARG A 386 -18.35 -6.25 13.42
N ARG A 387 -17.12 -6.16 12.88
CA ARG A 387 -15.98 -5.54 13.59
C ARG A 387 -16.20 -4.05 13.82
N ARG A 388 -16.73 -3.33 12.83
CA ARG A 388 -17.08 -1.90 12.94
C ARG A 388 -18.13 -1.66 14.02
N LEU A 389 -19.25 -2.36 13.96
CA LEU A 389 -20.32 -2.21 14.95
C LEU A 389 -19.87 -2.57 16.37
N SER A 390 -19.04 -3.61 16.50
CA SER A 390 -18.46 -3.99 17.80
C SER A 390 -17.51 -2.91 18.34
N SER A 391 -16.75 -2.24 17.45
CA SER A 391 -15.87 -1.13 17.81
C SER A 391 -16.64 0.12 18.25
N ASP A 392 -17.83 0.34 17.68
CA ASP A 392 -18.75 1.42 18.05
C ASP A 392 -19.47 1.17 19.39
N GLY A 393 -19.22 0.01 20.02
CA GLY A 393 -19.76 -0.33 21.33
C GLY A 393 -21.10 -1.09 21.29
N ARG A 394 -21.66 -1.36 20.11
CA ARG A 394 -22.88 -2.19 19.97
C ARG A 394 -22.56 -3.63 20.36
N LYS A 395 -23.45 -4.26 21.14
CA LYS A 395 -23.30 -5.65 21.63
C LYS A 395 -24.64 -6.34 21.73
N GLY A 396 -24.62 -7.68 21.79
CA GLY A 396 -25.82 -8.49 22.02
C GLY A 396 -26.91 -8.20 20.98
N ALA A 397 -28.12 -7.95 21.44
CA ALA A 397 -29.28 -7.71 20.58
C ALA A 397 -29.10 -6.49 19.64
N GLU A 398 -28.50 -5.39 20.09
CA GLU A 398 -28.30 -4.18 19.28
C GLU A 398 -27.36 -4.43 18.09
N LEU A 399 -26.32 -5.25 18.30
CA LEU A 399 -25.43 -5.69 17.22
C LEU A 399 -26.22 -6.57 16.23
N MET A 400 -27.00 -7.53 16.76
CA MET A 400 -27.70 -8.50 15.93
C MET A 400 -28.79 -7.89 15.05
N VAL A 401 -29.48 -6.83 15.48
CA VAL A 401 -30.47 -6.13 14.63
C VAL A 401 -29.86 -5.71 13.30
N SER A 402 -28.70 -5.03 13.33
CA SER A 402 -28.02 -4.59 12.10
C SER A 402 -27.35 -5.75 11.34
N MET A 403 -26.83 -6.77 12.05
CA MET A 403 -26.21 -7.93 11.40
C MET A 403 -27.23 -8.76 10.61
N ARG A 404 -28.42 -9.01 11.16
CA ARG A 404 -29.51 -9.76 10.49
C ARG A 404 -29.89 -9.14 9.16
N GLU A 405 -29.93 -7.81 9.09
CA GLU A 405 -30.18 -7.09 7.83
C GLU A 405 -29.14 -7.42 6.76
N GLN A 406 -27.85 -7.46 7.13
CA GLN A 406 -26.77 -7.77 6.19
C GLN A 406 -26.79 -9.24 5.76
N PHE A 407 -27.08 -10.18 6.67
CA PHE A 407 -27.24 -11.59 6.31
C PHE A 407 -28.43 -11.81 5.37
N ASN A 408 -29.56 -11.15 5.63
CA ASN A 408 -30.73 -11.22 4.74
C ASN A 408 -30.39 -10.70 3.35
N LYS A 409 -29.73 -9.54 3.23
CA LYS A 409 -29.28 -8.99 1.93
C LYS A 409 -28.36 -9.98 1.19
N ALA A 410 -27.43 -10.62 1.90
CA ALA A 410 -26.53 -11.60 1.31
C ALA A 410 -27.28 -12.84 0.79
N CYS A 411 -28.19 -13.39 1.60
CA CYS A 411 -28.99 -14.56 1.22
C CYS A 411 -29.93 -14.25 0.05
N GLU A 412 -30.61 -13.10 0.07
CA GLU A 412 -31.47 -12.65 -1.02
C GLU A 412 -30.68 -12.47 -2.32
N HIS A 413 -29.50 -11.86 -2.27
CA HIS A 413 -28.66 -11.67 -3.44
C HIS A 413 -28.21 -13.02 -4.05
N LEU A 414 -27.70 -13.95 -3.23
CA LEU A 414 -27.27 -15.26 -3.72
C LEU A 414 -28.44 -16.09 -4.26
N ALA A 415 -29.59 -16.07 -3.59
CA ALA A 415 -30.79 -16.76 -4.05
C ALA A 415 -31.33 -16.19 -5.38
N GLN A 416 -31.29 -14.86 -5.56
CA GLN A 416 -31.69 -14.22 -6.82
C GLN A 416 -30.72 -14.52 -7.96
N ALA A 417 -29.42 -14.55 -7.68
CA ALA A 417 -28.39 -14.75 -8.70
C ALA A 417 -28.21 -16.23 -9.10
N PHE A 418 -28.30 -17.16 -8.15
CA PHE A 418 -27.89 -18.56 -8.33
C PHE A 418 -28.91 -19.58 -7.80
N GLY A 419 -30.02 -19.14 -7.22
CA GLY A 419 -30.99 -20.06 -6.59
C GLY A 419 -30.39 -20.84 -5.42
N MET A 420 -30.72 -22.13 -5.33
CA MET A 420 -30.23 -23.02 -4.27
C MET A 420 -28.72 -23.31 -4.37
N ASP A 421 -28.11 -23.10 -5.54
CA ASP A 421 -26.68 -23.33 -5.76
C ASP A 421 -25.82 -22.12 -5.32
N GLY A 422 -26.45 -21.05 -4.81
CA GLY A 422 -25.78 -19.84 -4.32
C GLY A 422 -24.91 -20.07 -3.08
N ASP A 423 -25.36 -20.94 -2.19
CA ASP A 423 -24.63 -21.34 -0.98
C ASP A 423 -24.92 -22.81 -0.65
N PRO A 424 -24.35 -23.76 -1.43
CA PRO A 424 -24.73 -25.17 -1.37
C PRO A 424 -24.45 -25.84 -0.02
N GLU A 425 -23.57 -25.27 0.79
CA GLU A 425 -23.25 -25.77 2.13
C GLU A 425 -23.83 -24.89 3.23
N CYS A 426 -24.68 -23.92 2.89
CA CYS A 426 -25.27 -22.94 3.81
C CYS A 426 -24.23 -22.26 4.71
N VAL A 427 -23.06 -21.88 4.16
CA VAL A 427 -21.97 -21.21 4.87
C VAL A 427 -22.45 -19.91 5.54
N LEU A 428 -23.29 -19.12 4.89
CA LEU A 428 -23.85 -17.89 5.47
C LEU A 428 -24.73 -18.19 6.66
N LEU A 429 -25.64 -19.17 6.54
CA LEU A 429 -26.55 -19.55 7.62
C LEU A 429 -25.78 -20.17 8.79
N GLN A 430 -24.76 -20.99 8.53
CA GLN A 430 -23.87 -21.52 9.57
C GLN A 430 -23.14 -20.39 10.32
N TYR A 431 -22.64 -19.39 9.59
CA TYR A 431 -21.99 -18.23 10.20
C TYR A 431 -22.98 -17.39 11.01
N TRP A 432 -24.15 -17.11 10.45
CA TRP A 432 -25.22 -16.37 11.12
C TRP A 432 -25.64 -17.06 12.42
N ALA A 433 -25.93 -18.37 12.38
CA ALA A 433 -26.29 -19.14 13.57
C ALA A 433 -25.20 -19.10 14.64
N SER A 434 -23.93 -19.18 14.23
CA SER A 434 -22.79 -19.06 15.14
C SER A 434 -22.72 -17.70 15.81
N LEU A 435 -23.05 -16.63 15.07
CA LEU A 435 -23.05 -15.28 15.60
C LEU A 435 -24.24 -15.01 16.54
N GLU A 436 -25.44 -15.50 16.21
CA GLU A 436 -26.62 -15.44 17.09
C GLU A 436 -26.34 -16.15 18.42
N ALA A 437 -25.79 -17.37 18.34
CA ALA A 437 -25.42 -18.16 19.51
C ALA A 437 -24.38 -17.45 20.39
N ALA A 438 -23.36 -16.83 19.78
CA ALA A 438 -22.33 -16.07 20.50
C ALA A 438 -22.88 -14.82 21.19
N ASN A 439 -24.02 -14.28 20.75
CA ASN A 439 -24.67 -13.11 21.33
C ASN A 439 -25.88 -13.45 22.24
N GLY A 440 -26.08 -14.73 22.56
CA GLY A 440 -27.12 -15.20 23.50
C GLY A 440 -28.49 -15.48 22.87
N CYS A 441 -28.64 -15.36 21.55
CA CYS A 441 -29.88 -15.59 20.82
C CYS A 441 -30.00 -17.07 20.37
N LEU A 442 -30.04 -18.00 21.33
CA LEU A 442 -30.01 -19.43 21.01
C LEU A 442 -31.20 -19.90 20.18
N GLY A 443 -32.40 -19.38 20.43
CA GLY A 443 -33.61 -19.78 19.69
C GLY A 443 -33.50 -19.50 18.19
N GLU A 444 -32.96 -18.34 17.84
CA GLU A 444 -32.69 -17.95 16.45
C GLU A 444 -31.59 -18.81 15.83
N ALA A 445 -30.52 -19.08 16.58
CA ALA A 445 -29.45 -19.96 16.13
C ALA A 445 -29.95 -21.38 15.84
N THR A 446 -30.83 -21.93 16.68
CA THR A 446 -31.43 -23.25 16.45
C THR A 446 -32.40 -23.25 15.27
N ALA A 447 -33.19 -22.19 15.10
CA ALA A 447 -34.09 -22.06 13.94
C ALA A 447 -33.31 -22.02 12.61
N LEU A 448 -32.17 -21.31 12.57
CA LEU A 448 -31.28 -21.30 11.41
C LEU A 448 -30.71 -22.70 11.13
N TRP A 449 -30.35 -23.48 12.16
CA TRP A 449 -29.89 -24.86 11.97
C TRP A 449 -30.99 -25.81 11.53
N GLU A 450 -32.22 -25.62 11.98
CA GLU A 450 -33.39 -26.36 11.46
C GLU A 450 -33.58 -26.09 9.97
N ASP A 451 -33.46 -24.83 9.54
CA ASP A 451 -33.51 -24.46 8.14
C ASP A 451 -32.37 -25.12 7.33
N ILE A 452 -31.12 -25.01 7.79
CA ILE A 452 -29.96 -25.68 7.16
C ILE A 452 -30.21 -27.18 6.97
N LEU A 453 -30.67 -27.88 8.01
CA LEU A 453 -30.91 -29.32 7.94
C LEU A 453 -32.08 -29.65 6.99
N SER A 454 -33.09 -28.79 6.91
CA SER A 454 -34.24 -28.95 6.02
C SER A 454 -33.87 -28.84 4.53
N GLN A 455 -32.76 -28.18 4.21
CA GLN A 455 -32.23 -28.05 2.84
C GLN A 455 -31.49 -29.31 2.34
N GLY A 456 -31.61 -30.45 3.06
CA GLY A 456 -31.04 -31.74 2.65
C GLY A 456 -29.70 -32.08 3.32
N HIS A 457 -29.28 -31.27 4.30
CA HIS A 457 -28.07 -31.49 5.09
C HIS A 457 -28.29 -32.40 6.31
N ASP A 458 -29.51 -32.85 6.56
CA ASP A 458 -29.90 -33.80 7.61
C ASP A 458 -29.13 -35.13 7.57
N LYS A 459 -28.65 -35.54 6.39
CA LYS A 459 -27.85 -36.76 6.21
C LYS A 459 -26.34 -36.55 6.40
N SER A 460 -25.89 -35.30 6.54
CA SER A 460 -24.47 -34.96 6.62
C SER A 460 -23.97 -35.02 8.06
N ALA A 461 -23.15 -36.02 8.38
CA ALA A 461 -22.49 -36.11 9.67
C ALA A 461 -21.63 -34.85 9.98
N ARG A 462 -21.03 -34.26 8.95
CA ARG A 462 -20.24 -33.02 9.07
C ARG A 462 -21.11 -31.87 9.61
N MET A 463 -22.34 -31.72 9.09
CA MET A 463 -23.26 -30.65 9.48
C MET A 463 -23.78 -30.86 10.90
N TRP A 464 -24.14 -32.09 11.26
CA TRP A 464 -24.51 -32.44 12.64
C TRP A 464 -23.37 -32.18 13.65
N LEU A 465 -22.12 -32.46 13.28
CA LEU A 465 -20.97 -32.17 14.14
C LEU A 465 -20.79 -30.65 14.36
N GLN A 466 -21.06 -29.83 13.35
CA GLN A 466 -21.00 -28.36 13.51
C GLN A 466 -22.14 -27.84 14.40
N PHE A 467 -23.37 -28.33 14.21
CA PHE A 467 -24.48 -28.01 15.11
C PHE A 467 -24.19 -28.41 16.56
N LEU A 468 -23.67 -29.62 16.80
CA LEU A 468 -23.33 -30.10 18.13
C LEU A 468 -22.23 -29.24 18.79
N ARG A 469 -21.21 -28.81 18.03
CA ARG A 469 -20.19 -27.88 18.53
C ARG A 469 -20.79 -26.56 18.97
N LEU A 470 -21.74 -26.01 18.20
CA LEU A 470 -22.45 -24.79 18.54
C LEU A 470 -23.24 -24.94 19.85
N VAL A 471 -24.01 -26.02 19.98
CA VAL A 471 -24.77 -26.31 21.21
C VAL A 471 -23.85 -26.51 22.42
N GLN A 472 -22.71 -27.19 22.25
CA GLN A 472 -21.71 -27.37 23.31
C GLN A 472 -21.05 -26.06 23.73
N LEU A 473 -20.72 -25.19 22.77
CA LEU A 473 -20.16 -23.87 23.03
C LEU A 473 -21.12 -23.04 23.89
N VAL A 474 -22.40 -23.01 23.51
CA VAL A 474 -23.44 -22.27 24.25
C VAL A 474 -23.63 -22.80 25.67
N ARG A 475 -23.64 -24.13 25.86
CA ARG A 475 -23.70 -24.74 27.20
C ARG A 475 -22.50 -24.33 28.07
N SER A 476 -21.31 -24.27 27.50
CA SER A 476 -20.10 -23.84 28.21
C SER A 476 -20.07 -22.35 28.56
N VAL A 477 -20.75 -21.50 27.77
CA VAL A 477 -20.89 -20.07 28.03
C VAL A 477 -21.92 -19.84 29.13
N ARG A 478 -23.04 -20.56 29.10
CA ARG A 478 -24.07 -20.53 30.15
C ARG A 478 -23.53 -20.99 31.51
N GLN A 479 -22.70 -22.04 31.54
CA GLN A 479 -22.05 -22.53 32.76
C GLN A 479 -21.00 -21.56 33.34
N ARG A 480 -20.35 -20.72 32.51
CA ARG A 480 -19.42 -19.68 32.97
C ARG A 480 -20.14 -18.41 33.43
N GLY A 481 -21.28 -18.08 32.84
CA GLY A 481 -22.12 -16.97 33.27
C GLY A 481 -22.82 -17.20 34.62
N SER A 482 -22.99 -18.46 35.04
CA SER A 482 -23.58 -18.82 36.34
C SER A 482 -22.60 -18.83 37.53
N GLU A 483 -21.30 -18.61 37.31
CA GLU A 483 -20.31 -18.52 38.39
C GLU A 483 -20.10 -17.08 38.92
N ASP A 484 -20.48 -16.05 38.15
CA ASP A 484 -20.46 -14.64 38.55
C ASP A 484 -21.89 -14.12 38.82
N GLY A 485 -22.51 -14.64 39.87
CA GLY A 485 -23.56 -13.97 40.66
C GLY A 485 -24.96 -13.84 40.04
N GLU A 486 -25.82 -14.81 40.32
CA GLU A 486 -27.18 -14.59 40.86
C GLU A 486 -27.72 -15.94 41.36
N GLU A 487 -28.30 -15.93 42.57
CA GLU A 487 -28.99 -17.07 43.19
C GLU A 487 -30.24 -17.39 42.37
N ASP A 488 -30.14 -18.32 41.42
CA ASP A 488 -31.31 -18.86 40.73
C ASP A 488 -32.02 -19.89 41.63
N GLU A 489 -33.29 -19.62 41.89
CA GLU A 489 -34.24 -20.52 42.54
C GLU A 489 -34.20 -21.92 41.92
N GLU A 490 -34.12 -22.91 42.80
CA GLU A 490 -34.06 -24.32 42.49
C GLU A 490 -35.39 -24.80 41.85
N GLU A 491 -35.45 -24.90 40.52
CA GLU A 491 -36.50 -25.69 39.86
C GLU A 491 -36.30 -27.19 40.20
N PRO A 492 -37.36 -27.91 40.61
CA PRO A 492 -37.20 -29.24 41.18
C PRO A 492 -36.81 -30.27 40.10
N ARG A 493 -35.77 -31.05 40.37
CA ARG A 493 -35.41 -32.24 39.60
C ARG A 493 -36.60 -33.21 39.53
N PRO A 494 -36.96 -33.74 38.36
CA PRO A 494 -37.81 -34.91 38.31
C PRO A 494 -37.03 -36.13 38.83
N ALA A 495 -37.68 -36.92 39.70
CA ALA A 495 -37.15 -38.15 40.27
C ALA A 495 -36.80 -39.18 39.19
N PRO A 496 -35.84 -40.10 39.44
CA PRO A 496 -35.39 -41.06 38.44
C PRO A 496 -36.47 -42.12 38.23
N ALA A 497 -37.17 -42.04 37.09
CA ALA A 497 -38.05 -43.10 36.64
C ALA A 497 -37.24 -44.30 36.14
N GLN A 498 -37.57 -45.45 36.72
CA GLN A 498 -36.98 -46.74 36.44
C GLN A 498 -37.12 -47.11 34.96
N ARG A 499 -36.06 -47.72 34.42
CA ARG A 499 -36.07 -48.35 33.09
C ARG A 499 -37.08 -49.49 33.06
N THR A 500 -38.07 -49.40 32.19
CA THR A 500 -38.72 -50.58 31.62
C THR A 500 -38.82 -50.39 30.10
N ALA A 501 -38.36 -51.42 29.39
CA ALA A 501 -38.26 -51.46 27.95
C ALA A 501 -39.64 -51.50 27.26
N ALA A 502 -39.82 -50.68 26.24
CA ALA A 502 -40.60 -50.95 25.02
C ALA A 502 -40.57 -49.70 24.11
N ASP A 503 -39.97 -49.83 22.92
CA ASP A 503 -40.30 -48.98 21.75
C ASP A 503 -41.79 -49.20 21.38
N PRO A 504 -42.56 -48.19 20.89
CA PRO A 504 -42.46 -47.83 19.46
C PRO A 504 -42.88 -46.40 19.02
N ALA A 505 -42.46 -46.07 17.79
CA ALA A 505 -43.12 -45.22 16.77
C ALA A 505 -43.22 -43.68 16.92
N MET A 506 -42.88 -43.00 15.81
CA MET A 506 -43.01 -41.56 15.56
C MET A 506 -44.44 -41.03 15.69
N PRO A 507 -44.66 -39.82 16.27
CA PRO A 507 -45.94 -39.13 16.19
C PRO A 507 -46.11 -38.37 14.84
N PRO A 508 -47.33 -38.30 14.28
CA PRO A 508 -47.66 -37.49 13.10
C PRO A 508 -47.73 -35.98 13.43
N PRO A 509 -47.63 -35.08 12.42
CA PRO A 509 -47.62 -33.63 12.65
C PRO A 509 -48.97 -33.09 13.18
N PRO A 510 -48.95 -31.96 13.91
CA PRO A 510 -50.13 -31.43 14.59
C PRO A 510 -51.20 -30.87 13.64
N PRO A 511 -52.50 -30.99 13.99
CA PRO A 511 -53.61 -30.51 13.19
C PRO A 511 -53.73 -28.98 13.25
N GLY A 512 -53.63 -28.31 12.10
CA GLY A 512 -53.80 -26.85 12.01
C GLY A 512 -53.02 -26.13 10.90
N PHE A 513 -52.13 -26.83 10.19
CA PHE A 513 -51.37 -26.24 9.08
C PHE A 513 -52.27 -25.95 7.87
N LYS A 514 -52.60 -24.67 7.66
CA LYS A 514 -53.08 -24.16 6.37
C LYS A 514 -52.01 -23.29 5.73
N LYS A 515 -51.49 -23.77 4.60
CA LYS A 515 -50.72 -22.97 3.62
C LYS A 515 -51.64 -21.87 3.05
N PRO A 516 -51.14 -20.66 2.83
CA PRO A 516 -51.62 -19.87 1.69
C PRO A 516 -50.50 -19.53 0.70
N ALA A 517 -50.84 -19.61 -0.59
CA ALA A 517 -50.05 -19.21 -1.75
C ALA A 517 -50.27 -17.71 -2.10
N PRO A 518 -49.40 -17.08 -2.93
CA PRO A 518 -49.51 -15.66 -3.37
C PRO A 518 -50.23 -15.52 -4.74
N PRO A 519 -50.36 -14.33 -5.40
CA PRO A 519 -50.75 -12.96 -4.97
C PRO A 519 -51.76 -12.27 -5.96
N ALA A 520 -52.24 -11.05 -5.63
CA ALA A 520 -52.61 -9.88 -6.50
C ALA A 520 -53.70 -9.01 -5.80
N ALA A 521 -53.79 -7.67 -5.84
CA ALA A 521 -52.98 -6.54 -6.30
C ALA A 521 -53.56 -5.24 -5.66
N ASP A 522 -52.78 -4.15 -5.70
CA ASP A 522 -53.15 -2.72 -5.62
C ASP A 522 -53.36 -1.98 -4.27
N GLY A 523 -52.50 -0.96 -4.10
CA GLY A 523 -52.92 0.39 -3.70
C GLY A 523 -52.59 0.88 -2.29
N LYS A 524 -51.52 1.69 -2.15
CA LYS A 524 -51.14 2.44 -0.93
C LYS A 524 -52.17 3.53 -0.55
N PRO A 525 -52.17 4.04 0.70
CA PRO A 525 -51.46 5.31 0.95
C PRO A 525 -50.72 5.45 2.31
N ALA A 526 -49.93 6.51 2.39
CA ALA A 526 -48.91 6.89 3.39
C ALA A 526 -49.48 7.50 4.71
N PRO A 527 -48.64 7.81 5.74
CA PRO A 527 -49.07 7.99 7.13
C PRO A 527 -49.54 9.42 7.46
N PRO A 528 -50.38 9.62 8.50
CA PRO A 528 -50.81 10.95 8.91
C PRO A 528 -49.77 11.69 9.80
N PRO A 529 -49.78 13.03 9.78
CA PRO A 529 -48.84 13.87 10.52
C PRO A 529 -49.31 14.13 11.96
N GLY A 530 -48.37 14.17 12.92
CA GLY A 530 -48.65 14.61 14.31
C GLY A 530 -48.37 13.58 15.42
N PHE A 531 -47.51 12.59 15.19
CA PHE A 531 -47.09 11.64 16.24
C PHE A 531 -46.31 12.37 17.35
N LYS A 532 -46.91 12.47 18.55
CA LYS A 532 -46.23 12.88 19.78
C LYS A 532 -45.93 11.63 20.62
N PRO A 533 -44.69 11.39 21.04
CA PRO A 533 -44.37 10.27 21.93
C PRO A 533 -44.94 10.48 23.34
N PRO A 534 -45.29 9.40 24.08
CA PRO A 534 -45.82 9.48 25.45
C PRO A 534 -44.71 9.83 26.48
N PRO A 535 -45.10 10.40 27.65
CA PRO A 535 -44.15 10.85 28.67
C PRO A 535 -43.49 9.68 29.45
N PRO A 536 -42.29 9.89 30.02
CA PRO A 536 -41.58 8.86 30.78
C PRO A 536 -42.23 8.56 32.14
N PRO A 537 -42.02 7.34 32.69
CA PRO A 537 -42.65 6.88 33.92
C PRO A 537 -42.16 7.61 35.20
N PRO A 538 -42.97 7.58 36.28
CA PRO A 538 -42.73 8.36 37.48
C PRO A 538 -41.54 7.81 38.27
N GLY A 539 -40.54 8.66 38.52
CA GLY A 539 -39.32 8.31 39.27
C GLY A 539 -38.01 8.90 38.73
N TYR A 540 -38.03 9.57 37.58
CA TYR A 540 -36.86 10.22 37.01
C TYR A 540 -36.49 11.49 37.81
N LYS A 541 -35.40 11.44 38.59
CA LYS A 541 -34.81 12.61 39.26
C LYS A 541 -33.79 13.28 38.33
N PRO A 542 -33.91 14.59 38.02
CA PRO A 542 -32.95 15.31 37.20
C PRO A 542 -31.58 15.37 37.88
N LYS A 543 -30.50 15.15 37.12
CA LYS A 543 -29.13 15.46 37.56
C LYS A 543 -28.88 16.95 37.27
N GLU A 544 -28.69 17.75 38.32
CA GLU A 544 -28.24 19.14 38.19
C GLU A 544 -26.83 19.23 37.55
N PRO A 545 -26.55 20.34 36.84
CA PRO A 545 -25.34 20.48 36.03
C PRO A 545 -24.12 20.81 36.91
N ALA A 546 -23.12 19.92 36.88
CA ALA A 546 -21.81 20.21 37.46
C ALA A 546 -20.88 20.79 36.37
N ARG A 547 -20.71 22.10 36.46
CA ARG A 547 -19.48 22.90 36.28
C ARG A 547 -18.67 22.74 34.98
N GLU A 548 -18.65 23.85 34.25
CA GLU A 548 -17.70 24.22 33.21
C GLU A 548 -16.26 23.81 33.54
N ALA A 549 -15.62 23.15 32.59
CA ALA A 549 -14.19 22.91 32.62
C ALA A 549 -13.44 24.23 32.33
N PRO A 550 -12.35 24.53 33.06
CA PRO A 550 -11.58 25.74 32.84
C PRO A 550 -10.86 25.72 31.47
N PRO A 551 -10.58 26.89 30.89
CA PRO A 551 -10.05 27.01 29.54
C PRO A 551 -8.61 26.46 29.42
N LYS A 552 -8.32 25.87 28.26
CA LYS A 552 -6.95 25.59 27.80
C LYS A 552 -6.18 26.91 27.71
N ALA A 553 -5.21 27.10 28.61
CA ALA A 553 -4.17 28.10 28.44
C ALA A 553 -3.12 27.58 27.46
N GLY A 554 -2.80 28.40 26.45
CA GLY A 554 -1.58 28.28 25.67
C GLY A 554 -0.38 28.94 26.37
N GLU A 555 0.70 29.04 25.59
CA GLU A 555 2.01 29.67 25.86
C GLU A 555 3.03 28.74 26.54
N GLU A 556 4.13 28.36 25.88
CA GLU A 556 5.34 29.19 25.63
C GLU A 556 5.80 29.92 26.90
N GLY A 557 6.90 29.44 27.49
CA GLY A 557 7.54 30.07 28.64
C GLY A 557 8.52 29.14 29.33
N GLY A 558 9.77 29.09 28.85
CA GLY A 558 10.85 28.38 29.53
C GLY A 558 11.18 29.03 30.87
N SER A 559 11.20 28.23 31.94
CA SER A 559 11.69 28.61 33.25
C SER A 559 12.78 27.63 33.69
N THR A 560 13.85 28.17 34.26
CA THR A 560 15.06 27.47 34.71
C THR A 560 14.83 26.46 35.85
N GLY A 561 13.58 26.29 36.33
CA GLY A 561 13.20 25.31 37.36
C GLY A 561 12.96 23.88 36.84
N ASP A 562 12.76 23.68 35.53
CA ASP A 562 12.45 22.35 34.98
C ASP A 562 13.69 21.43 34.90
N VAL A 563 14.89 22.00 34.70
CA VAL A 563 16.14 21.23 34.50
C VAL A 563 16.57 20.46 35.76
N GLU A 564 16.34 21.04 36.96
CA GLU A 564 16.69 20.39 38.23
C GLU A 564 15.68 19.29 38.62
N ARG A 565 14.41 19.45 38.25
CA ARG A 565 13.38 18.41 38.42
C ARG A 565 13.64 17.25 37.46
N ASP A 566 14.02 17.53 36.23
CA ASP A 566 14.32 16.50 35.23
C ASP A 566 15.58 15.69 35.59
N SER A 567 16.57 16.33 36.22
CA SER A 567 17.79 15.65 36.72
C SER A 567 17.53 14.71 37.90
N ARG A 568 16.38 14.86 38.59
CA ARG A 568 15.91 13.99 39.68
C ARG A 568 14.88 12.96 39.23
N THR A 569 14.47 12.99 37.96
CA THR A 569 13.41 12.15 37.42
C THR A 569 13.95 11.08 36.48
N VAL A 570 13.47 9.86 36.66
CA VAL A 570 13.88 8.68 35.91
C VAL A 570 12.69 8.11 35.13
N PHE A 571 12.91 7.72 33.89
CA PHE A 571 11.95 7.08 33.02
C PHE A 571 12.06 5.55 33.12
N LEU A 572 10.97 4.91 33.58
CA LEU A 572 10.84 3.46 33.66
C LEU A 572 10.04 2.95 32.48
N SER A 573 10.55 1.97 31.73
CA SER A 573 9.86 1.37 30.59
C SER A 573 9.93 -0.15 30.57
N ASN A 574 9.04 -0.76 29.77
CA ASN A 574 8.83 -2.22 29.73
C ASN A 574 8.26 -2.80 31.03
N LEU A 575 7.47 -2.01 31.74
CA LEU A 575 6.70 -2.44 32.90
C LEU A 575 5.49 -3.28 32.47
N ASP A 576 5.00 -4.13 33.38
CA ASP A 576 3.77 -4.86 33.15
C ASP A 576 2.55 -3.93 33.06
N PHE A 577 1.57 -4.27 32.22
CA PHE A 577 0.38 -3.44 32.02
C PHE A 577 -0.54 -3.47 33.25
N ASN A 578 -0.42 -4.49 34.10
CA ASN A 578 -1.16 -4.63 35.35
C ASN A 578 -0.40 -4.10 36.58
N ILE A 579 0.78 -3.51 36.39
CA ILE A 579 1.59 -3.05 37.54
C ILE A 579 0.90 -1.89 38.27
N SER A 580 0.84 -1.99 39.60
CA SER A 580 0.32 -0.94 40.46
C SER A 580 1.40 0.07 40.84
N ALA A 581 0.99 1.32 41.09
CA ALA A 581 1.91 2.37 41.55
C ALA A 581 2.58 1.99 42.89
N ASP A 582 1.84 1.32 43.78
CA ASP A 582 2.35 0.91 45.09
C ASP A 582 3.47 -0.13 44.99
N ARG A 583 3.38 -1.04 44.01
CA ARG A 583 4.42 -2.06 43.78
C ARG A 583 5.71 -1.46 43.24
N LEU A 584 5.60 -0.45 42.37
CA LEU A 584 6.74 0.33 41.92
C LEU A 584 7.35 1.13 43.07
N ARG A 585 6.52 1.72 43.95
CA ARG A 585 7.01 2.41 45.15
C ARG A 585 7.79 1.47 46.07
N GLN A 586 7.25 0.28 46.37
CA GLN A 586 7.93 -0.71 47.21
C GLN A 586 9.28 -1.16 46.63
N HIS A 587 9.37 -1.35 45.31
CA HIS A 587 10.61 -1.78 44.66
C HIS A 587 11.70 -0.70 44.76
N TRP A 588 11.35 0.56 44.53
CA TRP A 588 12.31 1.66 44.45
C TRP A 588 12.53 2.42 45.77
N GLN A 589 11.74 2.15 46.81
CA GLN A 589 11.88 2.74 48.15
C GLN A 589 13.23 2.41 48.79
N SER A 590 13.81 1.24 48.48
CA SER A 590 15.14 0.84 48.98
C SER A 590 16.29 1.63 48.35
N THR A 591 16.07 2.21 47.17
CA THR A 591 17.09 2.94 46.39
C THR A 591 17.10 4.44 46.71
N GLY A 592 15.98 5.00 47.21
CA GLY A 592 15.88 6.37 47.69
C GLY A 592 14.45 6.81 47.99
N GLU A 593 14.30 7.99 48.60
CA GLU A 593 13.00 8.58 48.90
C GLU A 593 12.33 9.13 47.63
N ILE A 594 11.09 8.69 47.38
CA ILE A 594 10.34 8.97 46.16
C ILE A 594 9.48 10.23 46.37
N ALA A 595 9.75 11.28 45.60
CA ALA A 595 8.98 12.52 45.61
C ALA A 595 7.66 12.38 44.83
N ASP A 596 7.72 11.82 43.62
CA ASP A 596 6.53 11.55 42.81
C ASP A 596 6.68 10.26 41.98
N LEU A 597 5.56 9.57 41.74
CA LEU A 597 5.51 8.42 40.85
C LEU A 597 4.26 8.53 39.97
N ARG A 598 4.48 8.72 38.67
CA ARG A 598 3.43 8.84 37.66
C ARG A 598 3.47 7.66 36.69
N VAL A 599 2.54 6.72 36.84
CA VAL A 599 2.29 5.66 35.85
C VAL A 599 1.41 6.22 34.74
N VAL A 600 1.89 6.18 33.49
CA VAL A 600 1.10 6.70 32.36
C VAL A 600 0.05 5.67 31.97
N LYS A 601 -1.20 6.07 32.12
CA LYS A 601 -2.38 5.29 31.72
C LYS A 601 -2.95 5.85 30.42
N ASP A 602 -3.57 4.97 29.65
CA ASP A 602 -4.32 5.32 28.44
C ASP A 602 -5.70 5.92 28.80
N TYR A 603 -6.40 6.48 27.81
CA TYR A 603 -7.72 7.09 28.02
C TYR A 603 -8.78 6.13 28.59
N LYS A 604 -8.57 4.81 28.44
CA LYS A 604 -9.37 3.72 29.02
C LYS A 604 -8.89 3.26 30.41
N GLY A 605 -7.96 3.98 31.05
CA GLY A 605 -7.44 3.67 32.39
C GLY A 605 -6.40 2.54 32.48
N ARG A 606 -6.04 1.89 31.36
CA ARG A 606 -5.02 0.83 31.31
C ARG A 606 -3.61 1.41 31.22
N SER A 607 -2.64 0.89 31.96
CA SER A 607 -1.26 1.37 31.94
C SER A 607 -0.64 1.20 30.54
N LYS A 608 0.18 2.15 30.09
CA LYS A 608 0.93 2.05 28.81
C LYS A 608 2.27 1.32 28.95
N GLY A 609 2.55 0.73 30.12
CA GLY A 609 3.76 -0.05 30.39
C GLY A 609 5.03 0.81 30.61
N PHE A 610 4.86 2.07 30.99
CA PHE A 610 5.95 2.96 31.40
C PHE A 610 5.48 3.95 32.49
N ALA A 611 6.44 4.44 33.27
CA ALA A 611 6.22 5.35 34.39
C ALA A 611 7.35 6.37 34.52
N TYR A 612 7.06 7.50 35.14
CA TYR A 612 8.05 8.50 35.55
C TYR A 612 8.17 8.44 37.06
N LEU A 613 9.40 8.35 37.56
CA LEU A 613 9.73 8.28 38.97
C LEU A 613 10.65 9.44 39.33
N GLU A 614 10.17 10.37 40.14
CA GLU A 614 10.92 11.51 40.67
C GLU A 614 11.43 11.18 42.07
N PHE A 615 12.74 11.27 42.28
CA PHE A 615 13.36 11.11 43.59
C PHE A 615 13.56 12.47 44.26
N THR A 616 13.60 12.51 45.59
CA THR A 616 13.95 13.75 46.31
C THR A 616 15.40 14.17 46.05
N ASN A 617 16.29 13.20 45.81
CA ASN A 617 17.74 13.40 45.69
C ASN A 617 18.29 12.90 44.34
N ILE A 618 19.20 13.67 43.73
CA ILE A 618 19.85 13.35 42.44
C ILE A 618 20.67 12.05 42.55
N ALA A 619 21.32 11.83 43.70
CA ALA A 619 22.11 10.61 43.94
C ALA A 619 21.25 9.33 43.89
N ALA A 620 19.98 9.40 44.29
CA ALA A 620 19.05 8.28 44.21
C ALA A 620 18.64 7.97 42.75
N ALA A 621 18.46 9.02 41.93
CA ALA A 621 18.22 8.86 40.50
C ALA A 621 19.42 8.19 39.79
N GLU A 622 20.66 8.51 40.17
CA GLU A 622 21.85 7.84 39.64
C GLU A 622 22.01 6.40 40.13
N ALA A 623 21.63 6.11 41.38
CA ALA A 623 21.58 4.74 41.89
C ALA A 623 20.53 3.90 41.16
N ALA A 624 19.37 4.48 40.83
CA ALA A 624 18.33 3.80 40.07
C ALA A 624 18.77 3.45 38.64
N LEU A 625 19.52 4.33 37.98
CA LEU A 625 20.09 4.06 36.65
C LEU A 625 21.08 2.89 36.64
N LYS A 626 21.70 2.56 37.77
CA LYS A 626 22.58 1.38 37.91
C LYS A 626 21.78 0.07 38.05
N GLN A 627 20.50 0.14 38.39
CA GLN A 627 19.59 -1.00 38.51
C GLN A 627 18.74 -1.23 37.24
N ASP A 628 19.25 -0.79 36.09
CA ASP A 628 18.68 -1.04 34.75
C ASP A 628 18.59 -2.55 34.50
N HIS A 629 17.48 -3.02 33.91
CA HIS A 629 17.14 -4.43 33.66
C HIS A 629 16.75 -5.30 34.87
N SER A 630 16.55 -4.72 36.05
CA SER A 630 16.01 -5.46 37.21
C SER A 630 14.63 -6.09 36.85
N PRO A 631 14.41 -7.39 37.14
CA PRO A 631 13.15 -8.05 36.82
C PRO A 631 12.05 -7.61 37.78
N ILE A 632 11.00 -6.99 37.24
CA ILE A 632 9.77 -6.66 37.96
C ILE A 632 8.66 -7.49 37.32
N ASP A 633 8.02 -8.36 38.10
CA ASP A 633 6.98 -9.29 37.61
C ASP A 633 7.41 -10.18 36.43
N GLY A 634 8.66 -10.66 36.48
CA GLY A 634 9.22 -11.54 35.45
C GLY A 634 9.60 -10.81 34.15
N ARG A 635 9.52 -9.46 34.12
CA ARG A 635 9.89 -8.63 32.97
C ARG A 635 11.04 -7.68 33.34
N PRO A 636 12.08 -7.55 32.50
CA PRO A 636 13.18 -6.62 32.77
C PRO A 636 12.69 -5.17 32.64
N CYS A 637 12.80 -4.40 33.73
CA CYS A 637 12.48 -2.98 33.75
C CYS A 637 13.65 -2.17 33.17
N PHE A 638 13.40 -1.33 32.17
CA PHE A 638 14.44 -0.44 31.62
C PHE A 638 14.37 0.94 32.26
N VAL A 639 15.51 1.42 32.75
CA VAL A 639 15.62 2.65 33.53
C VAL A 639 16.49 3.65 32.76
N SER A 640 15.92 4.80 32.39
CA SER A 640 16.58 5.82 31.56
C SER A 640 16.47 7.22 32.17
N ARG A 641 17.46 8.09 31.91
CA ARG A 641 17.36 9.51 32.30
C ARG A 641 16.23 10.20 31.50
N LEU A 642 15.54 11.13 32.15
CA LEU A 642 14.59 12.02 31.48
C LEU A 642 15.37 13.10 30.70
N TRP A 643 15.07 13.26 29.41
CA TRP A 643 15.61 14.34 28.57
C TRP A 643 14.50 15.37 28.36
N SER A 644 14.69 16.59 28.86
CA SER A 644 13.81 17.73 28.57
C SER A 644 14.31 18.46 27.35
N GLY A 645 13.41 18.69 26.38
CA GLY A 645 13.72 19.42 25.15
C GLY A 645 14.26 18.54 24.02
N GLY A 646 13.37 17.84 23.31
CA GLY A 646 13.48 17.52 21.87
C GLY A 646 14.60 16.61 21.36
N GLU A 647 15.73 16.44 22.05
CA GLU A 647 16.89 15.73 21.53
C GLU A 647 17.36 14.62 22.47
N ARG A 648 16.83 13.41 22.23
CA ARG A 648 17.50 12.17 22.67
C ARG A 648 18.83 12.09 21.91
N PRO A 649 19.99 11.93 22.58
CA PRO A 649 21.22 11.62 21.87
C PRO A 649 21.02 10.35 21.05
N LYS A 650 21.16 10.41 19.72
CA LYS A 650 21.15 9.24 18.82
C LYS A 650 22.41 8.39 18.96
N ALA A 651 23.05 8.41 20.13
CA ALA A 651 24.15 7.51 20.46
C ALA A 651 23.54 6.27 21.12
N PHE A 652 23.66 5.12 20.44
CA PHE A 652 23.39 3.82 21.05
C PHE A 652 24.30 3.71 22.29
N LYS A 653 23.74 3.40 23.47
CA LYS A 653 24.43 3.39 24.78
C LYS A 653 25.61 2.39 24.85
N TYR A 654 25.83 1.59 23.80
CA TYR A 654 26.85 0.54 23.73
C TYR A 654 27.82 0.83 22.59
N ASN A 655 29.10 0.55 22.83
CA ASN A 655 30.19 0.82 21.89
C ASN A 655 29.93 0.06 20.57
N THR A 656 30.05 0.75 19.44
CA THR A 656 29.84 0.18 18.10
C THR A 656 31.10 -0.45 17.52
N GLY A 657 32.22 -0.42 18.26
CA GLY A 657 33.46 -1.12 17.92
C GLY A 657 33.49 -2.58 18.34
N MET A 658 34.53 -3.30 17.89
CA MET A 658 34.80 -4.69 18.28
C MET A 658 35.12 -4.77 19.79
N GLU A 659 34.24 -5.39 20.58
CA GLU A 659 34.42 -5.52 22.03
C GLU A 659 35.21 -6.80 22.33
N ARG A 660 36.55 -6.72 22.27
CA ARG A 660 37.44 -7.89 22.36
C ARG A 660 37.33 -8.68 23.67
N ASN A 661 36.82 -8.06 24.74
CA ASN A 661 36.64 -8.69 26.05
C ASN A 661 35.23 -9.27 26.25
N LYS A 662 34.36 -9.20 25.23
CA LYS A 662 32.97 -9.62 25.33
C LYS A 662 32.65 -10.70 24.32
N LEU A 663 31.95 -11.73 24.77
CA LEU A 663 31.53 -12.85 23.97
C LEU A 663 30.05 -12.74 23.62
N PHE A 664 29.73 -13.14 22.39
CA PHE A 664 28.39 -13.39 21.90
C PHE A 664 28.17 -14.90 21.85
N ILE A 665 27.16 -15.36 22.58
CA ILE A 665 26.80 -16.78 22.67
C ILE A 665 25.44 -16.97 22.01
N LYS A 666 25.35 -17.85 21.01
CA LYS A 666 24.12 -18.20 20.28
C LYS A 666 23.84 -19.70 20.41
N GLY A 667 22.56 -20.08 20.44
CA GLY A 667 22.16 -21.49 20.50
C GLY A 667 21.94 -22.02 21.92
N LEU A 668 21.69 -21.12 22.89
CA LEU A 668 21.40 -21.50 24.27
C LEU A 668 20.00 -22.13 24.38
N SER A 669 19.91 -23.21 25.16
CA SER A 669 18.63 -23.85 25.49
C SER A 669 17.73 -22.86 26.23
N LEU A 670 16.41 -22.92 25.96
CA LEU A 670 15.41 -22.04 26.58
C LEU A 670 15.28 -22.20 28.11
N LYS A 671 15.92 -23.23 28.68
CA LYS A 671 16.00 -23.49 30.13
C LYS A 671 17.25 -22.90 30.79
N THR A 672 18.21 -22.41 30.00
CA THR A 672 19.50 -21.91 30.50
C THR A 672 19.32 -20.59 31.25
N THR A 673 19.81 -20.51 32.49
CA THR A 673 19.79 -19.29 33.31
C THR A 673 21.14 -18.57 33.30
N ALA A 674 21.14 -17.30 33.74
CA ALA A 674 22.35 -16.48 33.78
C ALA A 674 23.41 -17.10 34.72
N ASP A 675 22.97 -17.74 35.80
CA ASP A 675 23.85 -18.34 36.81
C ASP A 675 24.59 -19.57 36.28
N THR A 676 23.95 -20.37 35.42
CA THR A 676 24.59 -21.50 34.74
C THR A 676 25.70 -21.02 33.80
N LEU A 677 25.43 -19.95 33.04
CA LEU A 677 26.45 -19.32 32.18
C LEU A 677 27.57 -18.72 33.01
N ARG A 678 27.26 -18.06 34.12
CA ARG A 678 28.27 -17.48 35.02
C ARG A 678 29.19 -18.54 35.59
N THR A 679 28.63 -19.68 36.02
CA THR A 679 29.39 -20.81 36.56
C THR A 679 30.27 -21.47 35.48
N LYS A 680 29.78 -21.57 34.24
CA LYS A 680 30.52 -22.21 33.16
C LYS A 680 31.64 -21.32 32.62
N PHE A 681 31.41 -20.02 32.51
CA PHE A 681 32.37 -19.09 31.94
C PHE A 681 33.36 -18.50 32.97
N SER A 682 33.10 -18.63 34.28
CA SER A 682 34.04 -18.25 35.33
C SER A 682 35.29 -19.13 35.40
N GLU A 683 35.25 -20.33 34.80
CA GLU A 683 36.39 -21.25 34.67
C GLU A 683 37.53 -20.65 33.82
N PHE A 684 37.20 -19.74 32.90
CA PHE A 684 38.17 -19.14 31.97
C PHE A 684 38.73 -17.78 32.44
N GLY A 685 38.10 -17.14 33.44
CA GLY A 685 38.56 -15.88 34.02
C GLY A 685 37.47 -15.11 34.78
N PRO A 686 37.82 -14.00 35.47
CA PRO A 686 36.86 -13.16 36.17
C PRO A 686 35.89 -12.48 35.19
N LEU A 687 34.60 -12.59 35.51
CA LEU A 687 33.48 -12.09 34.70
C LEU A 687 33.00 -10.73 35.22
N LYS A 688 32.95 -9.74 34.32
CA LYS A 688 32.46 -8.40 34.58
C LYS A 688 30.94 -8.30 34.47
N ASP A 689 30.34 -8.93 33.45
CA ASP A 689 28.88 -8.95 33.25
C ASP A 689 28.41 -10.19 32.47
N VAL A 690 27.20 -10.68 32.77
CA VAL A 690 26.55 -11.79 32.06
C VAL A 690 25.10 -11.39 31.77
N ARG A 691 24.79 -11.19 30.48
CA ARG A 691 23.48 -10.73 30.03
C ARG A 691 22.80 -11.75 29.11
N LEU A 692 21.67 -12.28 29.54
CA LEU A 692 20.75 -13.04 28.67
C LEU A 692 19.85 -12.09 27.88
N VAL A 693 19.71 -12.34 26.58
CA VAL A 693 18.80 -11.58 25.74
C VAL A 693 17.40 -12.21 25.85
N THR A 694 16.46 -11.45 26.40
CA THR A 694 15.06 -11.86 26.50
C THR A 694 14.17 -11.13 25.49
N LEU A 695 13.06 -11.76 25.13
CA LEU A 695 11.94 -11.17 24.41
C LEU A 695 11.19 -10.18 25.32
N ARG A 696 10.30 -9.37 24.72
CA ARG A 696 9.49 -8.36 25.42
C ARG A 696 8.56 -8.94 26.50
N ASN A 697 8.25 -10.23 26.39
CA ASN A 697 7.46 -11.02 27.33
C ASN A 697 8.30 -11.78 28.39
N GLY A 698 9.62 -11.52 28.48
CA GLY A 698 10.52 -12.12 29.47
C GLY A 698 11.16 -13.44 29.07
N TYR A 699 10.72 -14.09 27.97
CA TYR A 699 11.27 -15.37 27.53
C TYR A 699 12.66 -15.24 26.89
N PRO A 700 13.62 -16.14 27.14
CA PRO A 700 14.97 -16.06 26.58
C PRO A 700 14.98 -16.30 25.06
N LYS A 701 15.75 -15.49 24.31
CA LYS A 701 15.95 -15.65 22.85
C LYS A 701 16.98 -16.72 22.48
N GLY A 702 17.55 -17.43 23.46
CA GLY A 702 18.66 -18.37 23.24
C GLY A 702 19.98 -17.69 22.87
N ILE A 703 20.14 -16.42 23.25
CA ILE A 703 21.31 -15.58 22.99
C ILE A 703 21.77 -14.94 24.29
N ALA A 704 23.08 -14.90 24.55
CA ALA A 704 23.67 -14.21 25.69
C ALA A 704 24.94 -13.43 25.31
N TYR A 705 25.26 -12.42 26.12
CA TYR A 705 26.53 -11.71 26.08
C TYR A 705 27.27 -11.90 27.40
N VAL A 706 28.55 -12.23 27.34
CA VAL A 706 29.40 -12.44 28.53
C VAL A 706 30.62 -11.54 28.41
N GLU A 707 30.82 -10.63 29.36
CA GLU A 707 31.95 -9.70 29.40
C GLU A 707 32.96 -10.16 30.44
N PHE A 708 34.20 -10.38 30.02
CA PHE A 708 35.34 -10.70 30.88
C PHE A 708 36.09 -9.42 31.27
N GLU A 709 36.79 -9.45 32.40
CA GLU A 709 37.71 -8.36 32.75
C GLU A 709 38.92 -8.32 31.79
N ASP A 710 39.41 -9.49 31.35
CA ASP A 710 40.59 -9.65 30.49
C ASP A 710 40.27 -10.15 29.07
N GLU A 711 40.94 -9.56 28.07
CA GLU A 711 40.86 -9.98 26.64
C GLU A 711 41.33 -11.42 26.42
N ALA A 712 42.41 -11.81 27.13
CA ALA A 712 42.99 -13.14 27.03
C ALA A 712 42.09 -14.25 27.62
N ALA A 713 41.19 -13.90 28.56
CA ALA A 713 40.19 -14.84 29.08
C ALA A 713 39.07 -15.06 28.05
N ALA A 714 38.62 -13.99 27.38
CA ALA A 714 37.61 -14.05 26.33
C ALA A 714 38.08 -14.90 25.12
N GLN A 715 39.34 -14.76 24.67
CA GLN A 715 39.88 -15.57 23.57
C GLN A 715 39.95 -17.07 23.91
N ARG A 716 40.44 -17.42 25.11
CA ARG A 716 40.50 -18.82 25.57
C ARG A 716 39.11 -19.45 25.69
N ALA A 717 38.13 -18.69 26.15
CA ALA A 717 36.75 -19.15 26.26
C ALA A 717 36.13 -19.41 24.87
N VAL A 718 36.45 -18.64 23.83
CA VAL A 718 36.01 -18.92 22.45
C VAL A 718 36.61 -20.22 21.94
N GLU A 719 37.94 -20.37 22.04
CA GLU A 719 38.65 -21.54 21.50
C GLU A 719 38.20 -22.87 22.12
N GLN A 720 37.88 -22.87 23.42
CA GLN A 720 37.54 -24.10 24.15
C GLN A 720 36.04 -24.39 24.21
N THR A 721 35.18 -23.38 24.00
CA THR A 721 33.73 -23.51 24.26
C THR A 721 32.89 -23.39 22.99
N ASP A 722 33.45 -22.91 21.87
CA ASP A 722 32.73 -22.88 20.59
C ASP A 722 32.38 -24.31 20.12
N GLN A 723 31.13 -24.52 19.71
CA GLN A 723 30.54 -25.80 19.29
C GLN A 723 30.44 -26.89 20.38
N THR A 724 30.57 -26.54 21.66
CA THR A 724 30.32 -27.48 22.76
C THR A 724 28.82 -27.66 23.04
N GLN A 725 28.44 -28.77 23.68
CA GLN A 725 27.06 -28.99 24.12
C GLN A 725 26.84 -28.43 25.54
N LEU A 726 25.90 -27.50 25.67
CA LEU A 726 25.42 -27.00 26.96
C LEU A 726 23.93 -27.35 27.08
N GLU A 727 23.57 -28.15 28.10
CA GLU A 727 22.19 -28.59 28.36
C GLU A 727 21.46 -29.20 27.13
N GLY A 728 22.20 -29.99 26.33
CA GLY A 728 21.67 -30.66 25.14
C GLY A 728 21.52 -29.77 23.90
N SER A 729 21.98 -28.51 23.95
CA SER A 729 22.04 -27.60 22.81
C SER A 729 23.48 -27.25 22.47
N THR A 730 23.84 -27.24 21.18
CA THR A 730 25.17 -26.82 20.72
C THR A 730 25.27 -25.31 20.76
N ILE A 731 26.22 -24.77 21.53
CA ILE A 731 26.44 -23.33 21.67
C ILE A 731 27.52 -22.86 20.70
N LEU A 732 27.30 -21.69 20.11
CA LEU A 732 28.27 -20.99 19.28
C LEU A 732 28.76 -19.77 20.04
N VAL A 733 30.07 -19.68 20.27
CA VAL A 733 30.70 -18.64 21.10
C VAL A 733 31.68 -17.86 20.22
N ALA A 734 31.44 -16.57 20.05
CA ALA A 734 32.31 -15.69 19.24
C ALA A 734 32.62 -14.40 19.99
N ILE A 735 33.73 -13.74 19.66
CA ILE A 735 34.01 -12.37 20.13
C ILE A 735 32.91 -11.44 19.58
N SER A 736 32.32 -10.62 20.45
CA SER A 736 31.22 -9.72 20.12
C SER A 736 31.69 -8.64 19.16
N ASP A 737 31.19 -8.69 17.93
CA ASP A 737 31.39 -7.67 16.89
C ASP A 737 30.04 -7.10 16.45
N PRO A 738 29.54 -6.04 17.12
CA PRO A 738 28.28 -5.39 16.75
C PRO A 738 28.34 -4.71 15.37
N SER A 739 29.54 -4.51 14.80
CA SER A 739 29.71 -3.87 13.49
C SER A 739 29.33 -4.80 12.34
N LYS A 740 29.56 -6.12 12.50
CA LYS A 740 29.17 -7.15 11.52
C LYS A 740 27.67 -7.46 11.50
N ALA A 741 26.93 -7.17 12.58
CA ALA A 741 25.48 -7.39 12.64
C ALA A 741 24.67 -6.45 11.71
N ARG A 742 25.31 -5.46 11.07
CA ARG A 742 24.72 -4.67 9.99
C ARG A 742 24.79 -5.35 8.60
N GLY A 743 25.39 -6.54 8.50
CA GLY A 743 25.43 -7.35 7.28
C GLY A 743 24.91 -8.77 7.49
N GLY A 744 23.70 -9.04 7.01
CA GLY A 744 23.18 -10.34 6.53
C GLY A 744 23.39 -11.63 7.35
N ALA A 745 22.29 -12.27 7.75
CA ALA A 745 22.28 -13.71 8.06
C ALA A 745 20.92 -14.36 7.73
N GLY A 746 20.75 -14.73 6.45
CA GLY A 746 19.94 -15.88 6.05
C GLY A 746 20.83 -17.13 6.08
N ALA A 747 20.31 -18.23 6.62
CA ALA A 747 21.04 -19.49 6.77
C ALA A 747 21.10 -20.27 5.44
N PRO A 748 22.18 -21.01 5.15
CA PRO A 748 22.28 -21.88 3.99
C PRO A 748 21.66 -23.26 4.25
N THR A 749 21.00 -23.78 3.21
CA THR A 749 20.50 -25.16 3.10
C THR A 749 21.60 -26.13 2.68
N GLY A 750 21.46 -27.38 3.14
CA GLY A 750 22.44 -28.45 2.98
C GLY A 750 22.47 -29.12 1.60
N ALA A 751 23.61 -29.77 1.37
CA ALA A 751 24.09 -30.45 0.18
C ALA A 751 23.27 -31.66 -0.33
N GLY A 752 23.42 -31.92 -1.63
CA GLY A 752 23.37 -33.24 -2.26
C GLY A 752 24.14 -33.19 -3.59
N GLY A 753 25.27 -33.91 -3.69
CA GLY A 753 26.20 -33.84 -4.82
C GLY A 753 26.10 -34.99 -5.82
N ALA A 754 26.81 -34.86 -6.94
CA ALA A 754 27.41 -35.96 -7.72
C ALA A 754 28.27 -35.45 -8.89
N GLY A 755 29.43 -36.09 -9.09
CA GLY A 755 29.98 -36.40 -10.43
C GLY A 755 30.86 -35.36 -11.11
N GLY A 756 32.18 -35.57 -11.08
CA GLY A 756 33.16 -34.77 -11.82
C GLY A 756 33.47 -35.25 -13.24
N ALA A 757 34.14 -34.38 -14.00
CA ALA A 757 35.13 -34.70 -15.03
C ALA A 757 35.81 -33.40 -15.47
N GLY A 758 37.15 -33.32 -15.37
CA GLY A 758 37.91 -32.17 -15.84
C GLY A 758 38.48 -32.37 -17.25
N ARG A 759 38.59 -31.28 -18.03
CA ARG A 759 39.75 -30.82 -18.85
C ARG A 759 39.39 -29.54 -19.65
N PRO A 760 40.34 -28.85 -20.31
CA PRO A 760 41.06 -27.65 -19.87
C PRO A 760 40.61 -26.35 -20.62
N PRO A 761 41.22 -25.15 -20.40
CA PRO A 761 40.67 -23.90 -20.92
C PRO A 761 41.20 -23.56 -22.32
N PRO A 762 40.50 -22.71 -23.09
CA PRO A 762 41.13 -21.93 -24.15
C PRO A 762 41.20 -20.44 -23.79
N ARG A 763 42.33 -19.86 -24.20
CA ARG A 763 42.72 -18.45 -24.18
C ARG A 763 42.00 -17.63 -25.28
N PRO A 764 42.12 -16.29 -25.28
CA PRO A 764 41.17 -15.37 -25.91
C PRO A 764 41.45 -15.14 -27.40
N ALA A 765 40.41 -14.78 -28.17
CA ALA A 765 40.56 -14.28 -29.53
C ALA A 765 39.62 -13.09 -29.83
N ALA A 766 40.28 -11.97 -30.11
CA ALA A 766 39.90 -10.81 -30.91
C ALA A 766 38.68 -10.91 -31.85
N GLY A 767 37.78 -9.92 -31.73
CA GLY A 767 37.53 -8.89 -32.76
C GLY A 767 36.93 -9.29 -34.13
N ARG A 768 35.65 -8.95 -34.32
CA ARG A 768 34.92 -8.51 -35.55
C ARG A 768 33.43 -8.45 -35.16
N GLY A 769 32.61 -7.42 -35.35
CA GLY A 769 32.66 -6.22 -36.19
C GLY A 769 31.38 -6.16 -37.03
N ALA A 770 30.49 -5.21 -36.68
CA ALA A 770 29.31 -4.69 -37.42
C ALA A 770 27.91 -5.34 -37.19
N PRO A 771 26.81 -4.58 -37.36
CA PRO A 771 26.55 -3.23 -36.83
C PRO A 771 25.16 -3.08 -36.17
N ALA A 772 25.08 -2.12 -35.24
CA ALA A 772 23.86 -1.64 -34.61
C ALA A 772 22.89 -0.99 -35.61
N ARG A 773 21.59 -1.28 -35.49
CA ARG A 773 20.50 -0.63 -36.22
C ARG A 773 19.47 -0.15 -35.21
N GLY A 774 19.21 1.16 -35.17
CA GLY A 774 18.06 1.73 -34.45
C GLY A 774 18.28 2.93 -33.54
N ARG A 775 19.28 3.80 -33.78
CA ARG A 775 19.32 5.12 -33.12
C ARG A 775 18.19 5.99 -33.68
N ARG A 776 17.05 6.04 -32.98
CA ARG A 776 16.01 7.05 -33.20
C ARG A 776 16.65 8.43 -32.96
N GLN A 777 16.43 9.35 -33.90
CA GLN A 777 16.98 10.71 -33.86
C GLN A 777 16.51 11.42 -32.59
N GLN A 778 17.46 11.77 -31.72
CA GLN A 778 17.25 12.71 -30.63
C GLN A 778 16.90 14.07 -31.24
N THR A 779 15.63 14.46 -31.18
CA THR A 779 15.23 15.85 -31.35
C THR A 779 15.74 16.62 -30.14
N ALA A 780 16.63 17.59 -30.36
CA ALA A 780 17.18 18.43 -29.33
C ALA A 780 16.08 19.08 -28.46
N PHE A 781 16.21 18.93 -27.14
CA PHE A 781 15.30 19.41 -26.10
C PHE A 781 15.48 20.92 -25.81
N VAL A 782 15.55 21.75 -26.85
CA VAL A 782 15.65 23.21 -26.69
C VAL A 782 14.29 23.85 -27.02
N PRO A 783 13.58 24.43 -26.03
CA PRO A 783 12.35 25.17 -26.28
C PRO A 783 12.60 26.32 -27.28
N ARG A 784 11.70 26.49 -28.26
CA ARG A 784 11.76 27.62 -29.21
C ARG A 784 11.86 28.99 -28.52
N ALA A 785 11.31 29.12 -27.31
CA ALA A 785 11.37 30.34 -26.51
C ALA A 785 12.77 30.69 -25.96
N LEU A 786 13.70 29.72 -25.90
CA LEU A 786 15.06 29.89 -25.35
C LEU A 786 16.14 29.91 -26.44
N GLN A 787 15.77 29.82 -27.72
CA GLN A 787 16.71 29.93 -28.84
C GLN A 787 17.06 31.40 -29.09
N LYS A 788 18.27 31.83 -28.71
CA LYS A 788 18.83 33.11 -29.18
C LYS A 788 19.04 33.05 -30.70
N ARG A 789 18.39 33.93 -31.45
CA ARG A 789 18.79 34.21 -32.84
C ARG A 789 20.16 34.92 -32.81
N PRO A 790 21.10 34.58 -33.69
CA PRO A 790 22.33 35.35 -33.82
C PRO A 790 22.01 36.74 -34.37
N ASP A 791 22.54 37.77 -33.72
CA ASP A 791 22.42 39.17 -34.10
C ASP A 791 22.96 39.40 -35.52
N GLN A 792 22.14 39.96 -36.42
CA GLN A 792 22.60 40.62 -37.64
C GLN A 792 22.30 42.12 -37.53
N ALA A 793 23.36 42.90 -37.73
CA ALA A 793 23.40 44.34 -37.58
C ALA A 793 22.56 45.08 -38.63
N ALA A 794 21.96 46.18 -38.15
CA ALA A 794 21.43 47.36 -38.82
C ALA A 794 21.48 47.48 -40.36
N SER A 795 20.30 47.56 -40.97
CA SER A 795 19.97 48.57 -42.00
C SER A 795 18.44 48.75 -42.07
N GLY A 796 17.98 49.99 -41.98
CA GLY A 796 16.56 50.32 -41.86
C GLY A 796 15.80 50.27 -43.19
N GLU A 797 14.58 49.73 -43.12
CA GLU A 797 13.39 50.06 -43.93
C GLU A 797 12.14 49.49 -43.20
N PRO A 798 10.96 50.13 -43.30
CA PRO A 798 9.79 49.70 -42.54
C PRO A 798 9.26 48.36 -43.04
N ALA A 799 9.07 47.42 -42.12
CA ALA A 799 8.63 46.05 -42.41
C ALA A 799 7.23 46.02 -43.04
N ALA A 800 7.12 45.33 -44.19
CA ALA A 800 5.84 44.93 -44.76
C ALA A 800 5.15 43.88 -43.84
N PRO A 801 3.80 43.87 -43.77
CA PRO A 801 3.08 42.96 -42.88
C PRO A 801 3.32 41.47 -43.26
N PRO A 802 3.23 40.55 -42.28
CA PRO A 802 3.53 39.15 -42.49
C PRO A 802 2.54 38.52 -43.49
N LYS A 803 3.09 37.80 -44.46
CA LYS A 803 2.35 37.09 -45.50
C LYS A 803 1.46 35.99 -44.90
N SER A 804 0.26 35.83 -45.43
CA SER A 804 -0.70 34.84 -44.93
C SER A 804 -0.25 33.40 -45.22
N ASN A 805 -0.77 32.44 -44.46
CA ASN A 805 -0.47 31.01 -44.65
C ASN A 805 -0.82 30.51 -46.07
N ALA A 806 -1.72 31.17 -46.78
CA ALA A 806 -2.05 30.86 -48.18
C ALA A 806 -0.93 31.26 -49.15
N GLU A 807 -0.25 32.39 -48.91
CA GLU A 807 0.88 32.83 -49.73
C GLU A 807 2.13 31.95 -49.52
N PHE A 808 2.32 31.42 -48.30
CA PHE A 808 3.37 30.43 -48.02
C PHE A 808 3.14 29.10 -48.73
N ARG A 809 1.89 28.68 -48.87
CA ARG A 809 1.51 27.43 -49.55
C ARG A 809 1.76 27.52 -51.06
N ASN A 810 1.54 28.68 -51.67
CA ASN A 810 1.85 28.92 -53.09
C ASN A 810 3.36 29.04 -53.37
N LEU A 811 4.16 29.46 -52.40
CA LEU A 811 5.63 29.51 -52.50
C LEU A 811 6.28 28.12 -52.47
N LEU A 812 5.62 27.13 -51.85
CA LEU A 812 6.08 25.73 -51.76
C LEU A 812 5.65 24.87 -52.96
N LEU A 813 4.72 25.34 -53.78
CA LEU A 813 4.18 24.59 -54.93
C LEU A 813 4.73 25.04 -56.29
N ALA A 814 5.59 26.06 -56.34
CA ALA A 814 6.30 26.43 -57.56
C ALA A 814 7.48 25.47 -57.80
N LYS A 815 7.20 24.30 -58.40
CA LYS A 815 8.23 23.45 -59.03
C LYS A 815 8.78 24.16 -60.27
N LYS A 816 10.10 24.26 -60.34
CA LYS A 816 10.86 24.52 -61.57
C LYS A 816 10.51 23.46 -62.63
N ASP A 817 10.26 23.93 -63.85
CA ASP A 817 10.49 23.18 -65.08
C ASP A 817 11.95 22.68 -65.17
#